data_AF-A0A679JQP6-F1
#
_entry.id   AF-A0A679JQP6-F1
#
_cell.length_a   1.000
_cell.length_b   1.000
_cell.length_c   1.000
_cell.angle_alpha   90.00
_cell.angle_beta   90.00
_cell.angle_gamma   90.00
#
_symmetry.space_group_name_H-M   'P 1'
#
loop_
_entity.id
_entity.type
_entity.pdbx_description
1 polymer ?
#
loop_
_entity_poly.entity_id
_entity_poly.type
_entity_poly.pdbx_seq_one_letter_code
_entity_poly.pdbx_strand_id
1 'polypeptide(L)'
;MQLILKLRSPIQTLDGLAFYWTKTNEWCGRQRAKGKPFRRLKLPDPGRMSQIGHSINFVFPSRHDLGRMEKLFGNMASRPSLLASDVVASVRPELLGHPWSQGFQKAFEDFDTRRRKGEKLLADHPFWIGIVGLRTRELSKDKRDPIFEIEFSTDFDGQSAFSIRTDVPEILRKLGINLPHESSTQVASVSVSLFQALDAFSGSANAVMASLVRCHSEGIIPFCEEQWGTWRATRALTGARTRLLVRNDILRRRSYPISDPTAGWSLLQPLPPAEAEVILVTVRPPSAPQSDISQVRFSEGIKIDRAYLGRPGYLPKIMAVEGCRASLIPFGQVSGNLALAVVGSSIVLSSDGALDGVWRIPIDEKGSTRSEPTIIFEPEARELDLEEPDILAKGWRPDEPEIASCEPYDVSLAAWEGDAPETSQALLDLLEALYAGGRRGWSEQDMVRMVKSCLPIKFAGWDALQMLTDSGWMEPWVSRSWKARKWYLIPPYLVEYRREGAVLLDGAVPQRMRRRFASVATSMGAVVETRSTPGSWAIPSLIAYVPDAAAFASRMNLTLKPALTQVPASNTKLHFKPTLFTDEKRSVGSTWNWDRKSFIKIGQSSFNGVKLERLETAKPSASDIYRISIDEKVKYLLDGRSASILMAHRLSGVPQYEFKSIDKSIKRLSASGALPFQIARFLRLRNGCGPSLIFGLGNTWTYQMHCGPEDADVISVWLGNTMIDDRVNGSDEPDFLRSIVMSRARGRAGFHVANQRWKDTTKC
;
A
#
# COMPACT_ATOMS: atom_id res chain seq x y z
N MET A 1 -15.35 17.33 35.88
CA MET A 1 -14.78 18.59 35.32
C MET A 1 -14.96 19.82 36.22
N GLN A 2 -16.14 20.05 36.81
CA GLN A 2 -16.36 21.16 37.76
C GLN A 2 -15.36 21.19 38.94
N LEU A 3 -15.01 20.00 39.48
CA LEU A 3 -13.96 19.81 40.49
C LEU A 3 -12.55 20.17 39.97
N ILE A 4 -12.22 19.82 38.73
CA ILE A 4 -10.91 20.09 38.09
C ILE A 4 -10.73 21.59 37.83
N LEU A 5 -11.82 22.28 37.46
CA LEU A 5 -11.84 23.70 37.12
C LEU A 5 -12.18 24.62 38.33
N LYS A 6 -12.45 24.05 39.50
CA LYS A 6 -12.83 24.75 40.75
C LYS A 6 -14.01 25.73 40.53
N LEU A 7 -15.05 25.31 39.84
CA LEU A 7 -16.23 26.15 39.59
C LEU A 7 -17.06 26.31 40.89
N ARG A 8 -17.38 27.55 41.27
CA ARG A 8 -18.24 27.88 42.44
C ARG A 8 -19.74 27.92 42.12
N SER A 9 -20.09 28.01 40.83
CA SER A 9 -21.48 28.05 40.34
C SER A 9 -21.74 26.89 39.37
N PRO A 10 -22.97 26.33 39.32
CA PRO A 10 -23.31 25.25 38.40
C PRO A 10 -23.26 25.71 36.93
N ILE A 11 -22.71 24.86 36.04
CA ILE A 11 -22.59 25.09 34.59
C ILE A 11 -23.94 25.37 33.90
N GLN A 12 -25.04 24.97 34.55
CA GLN A 12 -26.41 25.20 34.05
C GLN A 12 -26.88 26.66 34.19
N THR A 13 -26.14 27.51 34.92
CA THR A 13 -26.42 28.95 34.99
C THR A 13 -25.62 29.70 33.92
N LEU A 14 -26.22 30.75 33.34
CA LEU A 14 -25.63 31.55 32.27
C LEU A 14 -24.24 32.09 32.69
N ASP A 15 -24.13 32.70 33.87
CA ASP A 15 -22.85 33.16 34.45
C ASP A 15 -21.83 32.04 34.66
N GLY A 16 -22.30 30.84 35.02
CA GLY A 16 -21.47 29.65 35.19
C GLY A 16 -20.78 29.22 33.89
N LEU A 17 -21.39 29.51 32.73
CA LEU A 17 -20.87 29.13 31.41
C LEU A 17 -19.77 30.08 30.91
N ALA A 18 -19.90 31.40 31.10
CA ALA A 18 -18.81 32.33 30.81
C ALA A 18 -17.61 32.08 31.72
N PHE A 19 -17.86 31.87 33.03
CA PHE A 19 -16.81 31.54 33.98
C PHE A 19 -16.12 30.21 33.63
N TYR A 20 -16.87 29.23 33.13
CA TYR A 20 -16.33 27.97 32.64
C TYR A 20 -15.36 28.15 31.47
N TRP A 21 -15.66 28.98 30.46
CA TRP A 21 -14.76 29.21 29.33
C TRP A 21 -13.45 29.88 29.77
N THR A 22 -13.54 30.88 30.64
CA THR A 22 -12.37 31.55 31.20
C THR A 22 -11.51 30.59 32.02
N LYS A 23 -12.12 29.78 32.90
CA LYS A 23 -11.41 28.76 33.68
C LYS A 23 -10.83 27.65 32.82
N THR A 24 -11.51 27.26 31.75
CA THR A 24 -11.01 26.29 30.78
C THR A 24 -9.82 26.86 30.03
N ASN A 25 -9.87 28.12 29.57
CA ASN A 25 -8.73 28.79 28.93
C ASN A 25 -7.53 28.90 29.87
N GLU A 26 -7.73 29.33 31.11
CA GLU A 26 -6.68 29.37 32.14
C GLU A 26 -6.12 27.98 32.46
N TRP A 27 -6.98 26.97 32.55
CA TRP A 27 -6.56 25.60 32.81
C TRP A 27 -5.76 25.03 31.63
N CYS A 28 -6.24 25.20 30.39
CA CYS A 28 -5.50 24.84 29.19
C CYS A 28 -4.16 25.58 29.13
N GLY A 29 -4.13 26.88 29.45
CA GLY A 29 -2.90 27.66 29.57
C GLY A 29 -1.92 27.06 30.59
N ARG A 30 -2.41 26.69 31.79
CA ARG A 30 -1.60 26.03 32.82
C ARG A 30 -1.12 24.64 32.42
N GLN A 31 -1.97 23.82 31.80
CA GLN A 31 -1.55 22.51 31.31
C GLN A 31 -0.52 22.63 30.18
N ARG A 32 -0.66 23.63 29.31
CA ARG A 32 0.34 23.96 28.28
C ARG A 32 1.66 24.44 28.88
N ALA A 33 1.62 25.28 29.92
CA ALA A 33 2.82 25.68 30.66
C ALA A 33 3.53 24.48 31.33
N LYS A 34 2.80 23.38 31.56
CA LYS A 34 3.33 22.09 32.03
C LYS A 34 3.65 21.10 30.90
N GLY A 35 3.66 21.54 29.64
CA GLY A 35 4.00 20.70 28.48
C GLY A 35 2.91 19.72 28.01
N LYS A 36 1.67 19.79 28.50
CA LYS A 36 0.59 18.84 28.13
C LYS A 36 -0.19 19.25 26.86
N PRO A 37 -0.65 18.30 26.00
CA PRO A 37 -1.18 18.50 24.64
C PRO A 37 -2.58 19.10 24.57
N PHE A 38 -2.77 20.27 25.18
CA PHE A 38 -4.01 21.03 25.11
C PHE A 38 -3.94 22.15 24.07
N ARG A 39 -4.98 22.24 23.23
CA ARG A 39 -5.14 23.31 22.23
C ARG A 39 -5.20 24.68 22.92
N ARG A 40 -4.63 25.71 22.28
CA ARG A 40 -4.82 27.10 22.72
C ARG A 40 -6.27 27.51 22.46
N LEU A 41 -6.97 27.90 23.52
CA LEU A 41 -8.27 28.53 23.40
C LEU A 41 -8.05 30.04 23.23
N LYS A 42 -8.54 30.61 22.13
CA LYS A 42 -8.62 32.07 21.95
C LYS A 42 -10.08 32.45 22.18
N LEU A 43 -10.37 32.99 23.36
CA LEU A 43 -11.73 33.44 23.68
C LEU A 43 -12.01 34.73 22.88
N PRO A 44 -13.17 34.85 22.21
CA PRO A 44 -13.60 36.09 21.60
C PRO A 44 -13.90 37.14 22.69
N ASP A 45 -13.75 38.42 22.35
CA ASP A 45 -14.16 39.52 23.24
C ASP A 45 -15.66 39.41 23.53
N PRO A 46 -16.09 39.30 24.80
CA PRO A 46 -17.49 39.18 25.16
C PRO A 46 -18.25 40.51 24.99
N GLY A 47 -17.56 41.65 24.78
CA GLY A 47 -18.17 42.96 24.66
C GLY A 47 -19.02 43.30 25.89
N ARG A 48 -20.26 43.77 25.67
CA ARG A 48 -21.22 44.09 26.76
C ARG A 48 -21.93 42.85 27.34
N MET A 49 -21.72 41.65 26.79
CA MET A 49 -22.43 40.43 27.17
C MET A 49 -21.58 39.61 28.15
N SER A 50 -21.59 39.99 29.43
CA SER A 50 -20.74 39.38 30.47
C SER A 50 -21.12 37.94 30.85
N GLN A 51 -22.40 37.55 30.71
CA GLN A 51 -22.90 36.27 31.22
C GLN A 51 -22.74 35.10 30.22
N ILE A 52 -22.97 35.33 28.92
CA ILE A 52 -22.91 34.29 27.88
C ILE A 52 -22.13 34.69 26.62
N GLY A 53 -21.52 35.88 26.61
CA GLY A 53 -20.91 36.47 25.41
C GLY A 53 -19.88 35.56 24.74
N HIS A 54 -19.05 34.86 25.51
CA HIS A 54 -18.11 33.89 24.94
C HIS A 54 -18.83 32.76 24.19
N SER A 55 -19.84 32.14 24.80
CA SER A 55 -20.58 31.02 24.20
C SER A 55 -21.39 31.42 22.98
N ILE A 56 -22.04 32.60 23.01
CA ILE A 56 -22.75 33.12 21.83
C ILE A 56 -21.75 33.40 20.71
N ASN A 57 -20.62 34.04 21.02
CA ASN A 57 -19.61 34.39 20.02
C ASN A 57 -18.83 33.17 19.49
N PHE A 58 -18.88 32.03 20.17
CA PHE A 58 -18.36 30.76 19.66
C PHE A 58 -19.31 30.06 18.68
N VAL A 59 -20.61 30.31 18.77
CA VAL A 59 -21.61 29.71 17.89
C VAL A 59 -21.66 30.51 16.59
N PHE A 60 -20.84 30.08 15.63
CA PHE A 60 -20.87 30.57 14.26
C PHE A 60 -21.34 29.46 13.30
N PRO A 61 -22.29 29.73 12.39
CA PRO A 61 -23.21 30.87 12.39
C PRO A 61 -24.21 30.79 13.57
N SER A 62 -24.80 31.92 13.97
CA SER A 62 -25.88 31.92 14.97
C SER A 62 -27.10 31.14 14.44
N ARG A 63 -27.97 30.62 15.32
CA ARG A 63 -29.18 29.86 14.87
C ARG A 63 -30.04 30.67 13.89
N HIS A 64 -30.17 31.97 14.12
CA HIS A 64 -30.95 32.86 13.27
C HIS A 64 -30.26 33.13 11.93
N ASP A 65 -28.94 33.39 11.94
CA ASP A 65 -28.19 33.55 10.68
C ASP A 65 -28.20 32.26 9.87
N LEU A 66 -28.09 31.10 10.52
CA LEU A 66 -28.09 29.80 9.89
C LEU A 66 -29.43 29.50 9.19
N GLY A 67 -30.56 29.73 9.86
CA GLY A 67 -31.88 29.57 9.24
C GLY A 67 -32.10 30.53 8.07
N ARG A 68 -31.45 31.71 8.09
CA ARG A 68 -31.46 32.64 6.96
C ARG A 68 -30.53 32.19 5.83
N MET A 69 -29.34 31.68 6.14
CA MET A 69 -28.40 31.11 5.18
C MET A 69 -29.03 29.93 4.43
N GLU A 70 -29.74 29.05 5.13
CA GLU A 70 -30.47 27.93 4.52
C GLU A 70 -31.49 28.43 3.49
N LYS A 71 -32.28 29.47 3.83
CA LYS A 71 -33.29 30.04 2.93
C LYS A 71 -32.71 30.75 1.70
N LEU A 72 -31.64 31.54 1.88
CA LEU A 72 -31.10 32.41 0.83
C LEU A 72 -30.02 31.71 -0.01
N PHE A 73 -29.24 30.82 0.59
CA PHE A 73 -28.04 30.26 -0.02
C PHE A 73 -28.07 28.73 -0.15
N GLY A 74 -29.11 28.04 0.32
CA GLY A 74 -29.25 26.58 0.23
C GLY A 74 -29.04 26.08 -1.21
N ASN A 75 -29.86 26.54 -2.15
CA ASN A 75 -29.78 26.17 -3.57
C ASN A 75 -28.41 26.43 -4.22
N MET A 76 -27.68 27.46 -3.78
CA MET A 76 -26.33 27.73 -4.26
C MET A 76 -25.35 26.72 -3.66
N ALA A 77 -25.45 26.46 -2.35
CA ALA A 77 -24.60 25.53 -1.62
C ALA A 77 -24.77 24.06 -2.06
N SER A 78 -25.93 23.70 -2.61
CA SER A 78 -26.17 22.36 -3.19
C SER A 78 -25.42 22.12 -4.51
N ARG A 79 -24.80 23.15 -5.11
CA ARG A 79 -24.09 23.00 -6.39
C ARG A 79 -22.82 22.15 -6.21
N PRO A 80 -22.49 21.26 -7.17
CA PRO A 80 -21.32 20.38 -7.07
C PRO A 80 -19.98 21.11 -7.00
N SER A 81 -19.91 22.31 -7.57
CA SER A 81 -18.72 23.17 -7.60
C SER A 81 -19.13 24.57 -7.15
N LEU A 82 -18.56 25.02 -6.03
CA LEU A 82 -18.75 26.34 -5.45
C LEU A 82 -17.47 27.14 -5.65
N LEU A 83 -17.56 28.26 -6.38
CA LEU A 83 -16.48 29.24 -6.48
C LEU A 83 -16.65 30.30 -5.39
N ALA A 84 -15.57 30.71 -4.74
CA ALA A 84 -15.67 31.72 -3.68
C ALA A 84 -16.11 33.08 -4.22
N SER A 85 -15.74 33.40 -5.47
CA SER A 85 -16.25 34.57 -6.20
C SER A 85 -17.77 34.61 -6.24
N ASP A 86 -18.40 33.48 -6.56
CA ASP A 86 -19.84 33.39 -6.77
C ASP A 86 -20.58 33.45 -5.44
N VAL A 87 -20.02 32.80 -4.41
CA VAL A 87 -20.52 32.89 -3.03
C VAL A 87 -20.47 34.34 -2.54
N VAL A 88 -19.34 35.03 -2.72
CA VAL A 88 -19.20 36.43 -2.32
C VAL A 88 -20.16 37.34 -3.08
N ALA A 89 -20.31 37.13 -4.40
CA ALA A 89 -21.22 37.91 -5.24
C ALA A 89 -22.68 37.70 -4.85
N SER A 90 -23.05 36.50 -4.41
CA SER A 90 -24.40 36.16 -3.97
C SER A 90 -24.71 36.66 -2.56
N VAL A 91 -23.73 36.65 -1.65
CA VAL A 91 -23.94 37.04 -0.25
C VAL A 91 -23.86 38.55 -0.04
N ARG A 92 -23.06 39.28 -0.83
CA ARG A 92 -22.86 40.73 -0.66
C ARG A 92 -24.15 41.56 -0.76
N PRO A 93 -25.05 41.35 -1.74
CA PRO A 93 -26.30 42.11 -1.83
C PRO A 93 -27.20 41.85 -0.61
N GLU A 94 -27.25 40.59 -0.16
CA GLU A 94 -28.08 40.15 0.97
C GLU A 94 -27.62 40.72 2.31
N LEU A 95 -26.36 41.14 2.44
CA LEU A 95 -25.85 41.80 3.66
C LEU A 95 -26.45 43.19 3.89
N LEU A 96 -26.84 43.89 2.82
CA LEU A 96 -27.45 45.22 2.89
C LEU A 96 -28.97 45.14 3.08
N GLY A 97 -29.61 44.06 2.62
CA GLY A 97 -31.06 43.87 2.67
C GLY A 97 -31.61 43.25 3.97
N HIS A 98 -30.75 42.68 4.82
CA HIS A 98 -31.20 41.90 5.97
C HIS A 98 -30.39 42.14 7.26
N PRO A 99 -31.01 42.03 8.46
CA PRO A 99 -30.32 42.22 9.74
C PRO A 99 -29.53 40.96 10.12
N TRP A 100 -28.29 40.85 9.63
CA TRP A 100 -27.31 39.80 10.00
C TRP A 100 -26.64 40.09 11.34
N SER A 101 -26.19 39.05 12.05
CA SER A 101 -25.40 39.26 13.26
C SER A 101 -24.05 39.92 12.94
N GLN A 102 -23.50 40.66 13.90
CA GLN A 102 -22.16 41.23 13.78
C GLN A 102 -21.08 40.15 13.58
N GLY A 103 -21.28 38.95 14.14
CA GLY A 103 -20.38 37.82 13.93
C GLY A 103 -20.38 37.33 12.48
N PHE A 104 -21.56 37.25 11.86
CA PHE A 104 -21.70 36.91 10.43
C PHE A 104 -21.06 37.96 9.53
N GLN A 105 -21.36 39.24 9.75
CA GLN A 105 -20.79 40.35 8.98
C GLN A 105 -19.26 40.36 9.05
N LYS A 106 -18.69 40.28 10.26
CA LYS A 106 -17.23 40.24 10.46
C LYS A 106 -16.59 39.04 9.77
N ALA A 107 -17.20 37.86 9.86
CA ALA A 107 -16.65 36.66 9.22
C ALA A 107 -16.73 36.74 7.69
N PHE A 108 -17.78 37.32 7.13
CA PHE A 108 -17.88 37.55 5.70
C PHE A 108 -16.84 38.57 5.21
N GLU A 109 -16.72 39.71 5.90
CA GLU A 109 -15.79 40.78 5.54
C GLU A 109 -14.33 40.31 5.64
N ASP A 110 -13.98 39.57 6.70
CA ASP A 110 -12.66 38.97 6.86
C ASP A 110 -12.37 37.97 5.73
N PHE A 111 -13.32 37.08 5.43
CA PHE A 111 -13.19 36.11 4.34
C PHE A 111 -12.97 36.78 2.99
N ASP A 112 -13.82 37.75 2.63
CA ASP A 112 -13.72 38.46 1.35
C ASP A 112 -12.45 39.31 1.25
N THR A 113 -12.03 39.95 2.34
CA THR A 113 -10.76 40.69 2.39
C THR A 113 -9.58 39.76 2.14
N ARG A 114 -9.53 38.60 2.80
CA ARG A 114 -8.45 37.61 2.61
C ARG A 114 -8.44 37.03 1.21
N ARG A 115 -9.61 36.67 0.67
CA ARG A 115 -9.75 36.19 -0.70
C ARG A 115 -9.25 37.23 -1.72
N ARG A 116 -9.58 38.51 -1.56
CA ARG A 116 -9.07 39.60 -2.42
C ARG A 116 -7.56 39.78 -2.34
N LYS A 117 -6.93 39.47 -1.21
CA LYS A 117 -5.46 39.42 -1.06
C LYS A 117 -4.83 38.20 -1.76
N GLY A 118 -5.64 37.34 -2.36
CA GLY A 118 -5.21 36.14 -3.05
C GLY A 118 -4.88 34.97 -2.13
N GLU A 119 -5.37 34.98 -0.88
CA GLU A 119 -5.25 33.84 0.03
C GLU A 119 -6.15 32.69 -0.42
N LYS A 120 -5.58 31.47 -0.45
CA LYS A 120 -6.26 30.26 -0.87
C LYS A 120 -6.59 29.33 0.30
N LEU A 121 -5.85 29.34 1.43
CA LEU A 121 -6.13 28.50 2.60
C LEU A 121 -7.33 29.03 3.42
N LEU A 122 -8.51 29.05 2.80
CA LEU A 122 -9.74 29.59 3.36
C LEU A 122 -10.81 28.53 3.61
N ALA A 123 -10.54 27.25 3.34
CA ALA A 123 -11.54 26.19 3.53
C ALA A 123 -11.96 26.03 4.99
N ASP A 124 -11.03 26.22 5.93
CA ASP A 124 -11.30 26.17 7.36
C ASP A 124 -11.81 27.51 7.93
N HIS A 125 -12.06 28.50 7.05
CA HIS A 125 -12.57 29.80 7.48
C HIS A 125 -14.02 29.66 7.96
N PRO A 126 -14.40 30.25 9.12
CA PRO A 126 -15.74 30.07 9.69
C PRO A 126 -16.88 30.33 8.70
N PHE A 127 -16.81 31.43 7.94
CA PHE A 127 -17.78 31.77 6.90
C PHE A 127 -17.92 30.67 5.84
N TRP A 128 -16.80 30.14 5.34
CA TRP A 128 -16.80 29.11 4.30
C TRP A 128 -17.36 27.78 4.83
N ILE A 129 -16.94 27.36 6.03
CA ILE A 129 -17.51 26.20 6.72
C ILE A 129 -19.03 26.36 6.87
N GLY A 130 -19.51 27.56 7.19
CA GLY A 130 -20.93 27.86 7.28
C GLY A 130 -21.69 27.64 5.98
N ILE A 131 -21.14 28.09 4.84
CA ILE A 131 -21.74 27.91 3.50
C ILE A 131 -21.71 26.44 3.08
N VAL A 132 -20.56 25.77 3.20
CA VAL A 132 -20.42 24.35 2.85
C VAL A 132 -21.29 23.46 3.75
N GLY A 133 -21.44 23.82 5.02
CA GLY A 133 -22.27 23.11 5.99
C GLY A 133 -23.76 23.09 5.65
N LEU A 134 -24.25 24.00 4.80
CA LEU A 134 -25.62 23.96 4.27
C LEU A 134 -25.84 22.70 3.42
N ARG A 135 -24.83 22.31 2.62
CA ARG A 135 -24.86 21.11 1.78
C ARG A 135 -24.98 19.83 2.61
N THR A 136 -24.20 19.74 3.69
CA THR A 136 -24.20 18.56 4.59
C THR A 136 -25.54 18.37 5.30
N ARG A 137 -26.34 19.42 5.45
CA ARG A 137 -27.68 19.40 6.05
C ARG A 137 -28.80 19.07 5.07
N GLU A 138 -28.65 19.39 3.80
CA GLU A 138 -29.55 18.85 2.77
C GLU A 138 -29.26 17.37 2.48
N LEU A 139 -27.98 16.97 2.58
CA LEU A 139 -27.51 15.59 2.40
C LEU A 139 -27.70 14.69 3.64
N SER A 140 -28.09 15.23 4.80
CA SER A 140 -28.39 14.44 6.00
C SER A 140 -29.66 13.57 5.87
N LYS A 141 -30.30 13.57 4.70
CA LYS A 141 -31.02 12.40 4.18
C LYS A 141 -30.03 11.36 3.62
N ASP A 142 -29.30 10.73 4.53
CA ASP A 142 -28.79 9.36 4.46
C ASP A 142 -27.91 8.89 3.27
N LYS A 143 -27.19 9.78 2.55
CA LYS A 143 -26.25 9.31 1.50
C LYS A 143 -24.83 9.81 1.72
N ARG A 144 -23.98 8.85 2.11
CA ARG A 144 -22.52 8.93 2.00
C ARG A 144 -22.13 9.19 0.54
N ASP A 145 -21.15 10.06 0.30
CA ASP A 145 -20.61 10.26 -1.05
C ASP A 145 -19.98 8.93 -1.55
N PRO A 146 -20.34 8.46 -2.77
CA PRO A 146 -19.79 7.23 -3.33
C PRO A 146 -18.30 7.40 -3.63
N ILE A 147 -17.53 6.34 -3.40
CA ILE A 147 -16.12 6.25 -3.77
C ILE A 147 -16.05 5.75 -5.21
N PHE A 148 -15.37 6.50 -6.07
CA PHE A 148 -15.01 6.07 -7.43
C PHE A 148 -13.66 6.65 -7.82
N GLU A 149 -12.63 5.81 -7.81
CA GLU A 149 -11.26 6.16 -8.17
C GLU A 149 -10.76 5.22 -9.26
N ILE A 150 -10.05 5.77 -10.24
CA ILE A 150 -9.35 4.97 -11.25
C ILE A 150 -7.87 5.16 -11.03
N GLU A 151 -7.19 4.03 -10.85
CA GLU A 151 -5.76 3.99 -10.68
C GLU A 151 -5.13 3.27 -11.88
N PHE A 152 -4.01 3.80 -12.32
CA PHE A 152 -3.10 3.17 -13.26
C PHE A 152 -1.82 2.86 -12.49
N SER A 153 -1.33 1.63 -12.57
CA SER A 153 -0.06 1.26 -11.98
C SER A 153 0.75 0.38 -12.92
N THR A 154 2.05 0.29 -12.65
CA THR A 154 2.89 -0.74 -13.23
C THR A 154 3.12 -1.83 -12.18
N ASP A 155 2.78 -3.08 -12.52
CA ASP A 155 3.09 -4.23 -11.68
C ASP A 155 4.62 -4.43 -11.55
N PHE A 156 5.06 -5.47 -10.85
CA PHE A 156 6.49 -5.77 -10.73
C PHE A 156 7.11 -6.34 -12.02
N ASP A 157 6.28 -6.81 -12.97
CA ASP A 157 6.70 -7.29 -14.29
C ASP A 157 6.81 -6.14 -15.32
N GLY A 158 6.61 -4.89 -14.90
CA GLY A 158 6.66 -3.74 -15.80
C GLY A 158 5.40 -3.54 -16.65
N GLN A 159 4.34 -4.32 -16.42
CA GLN A 159 3.11 -4.27 -17.20
C GLN A 159 2.16 -3.20 -16.66
N SER A 160 1.52 -2.50 -17.60
CA SER A 160 0.44 -1.55 -17.32
C SER A 160 -0.79 -2.29 -16.78
N ALA A 161 -1.23 -1.91 -15.59
CA ALA A 161 -2.46 -2.40 -14.96
C ALA A 161 -3.37 -1.22 -14.63
N PHE A 162 -4.66 -1.35 -14.94
CA PHE A 162 -5.69 -0.39 -14.53
C PHE A 162 -6.55 -1.03 -13.45
N SER A 163 -7.02 -0.21 -12.50
CA SER A 163 -8.01 -0.65 -11.53
C SER A 163 -9.06 0.41 -11.29
N ILE A 164 -10.26 -0.05 -10.94
CA ILE A 164 -11.34 0.78 -10.44
C ILE A 164 -11.52 0.45 -8.96
N ARG A 165 -11.42 1.46 -8.11
CA ARG A 165 -11.75 1.38 -6.69
C ARG A 165 -13.10 2.05 -6.47
N THR A 166 -14.14 1.27 -6.13
CA THR A 166 -15.49 1.80 -5.97
C THR A 166 -16.35 1.01 -4.99
N ASP A 167 -17.29 1.69 -4.35
CA ASP A 167 -18.40 1.10 -3.59
C ASP A 167 -19.76 1.28 -4.30
N VAL A 168 -19.77 1.75 -5.55
CA VAL A 168 -20.99 2.00 -6.33
C VAL A 168 -21.54 0.69 -6.91
N PRO A 169 -22.75 0.25 -6.53
CA PRO A 169 -23.33 -1.01 -7.01
C PRO A 169 -23.57 -1.06 -8.52
N GLU A 170 -23.99 0.05 -9.13
CA GLU A 170 -24.26 0.11 -10.58
C GLU A 170 -23.01 -0.13 -11.42
N ILE A 171 -21.87 0.39 -10.98
CA ILE A 171 -20.58 0.23 -11.65
C ILE A 171 -20.08 -1.19 -11.47
N LEU A 172 -20.18 -1.74 -10.26
CA LEU A 172 -19.83 -3.14 -10.00
C LEU A 172 -20.64 -4.09 -10.87
N ARG A 173 -21.96 -3.87 -11.00
CA ARG A 173 -22.83 -4.67 -11.87
C ARG A 173 -22.44 -4.56 -13.34
N LYS A 174 -22.08 -3.35 -13.83
CA LYS A 174 -21.57 -3.17 -15.21
C LYS A 174 -20.26 -3.93 -15.44
N LEU A 175 -19.40 -4.01 -14.44
CA LEU A 175 -18.18 -4.82 -14.48
C LEU A 175 -18.43 -6.33 -14.33
N GLY A 176 -19.69 -6.75 -14.19
CA GLY A 176 -20.08 -8.16 -13.98
C GLY A 176 -19.82 -8.66 -12.56
N ILE A 177 -19.70 -7.76 -11.58
CA ILE A 177 -19.39 -8.08 -10.18
C ILE A 177 -20.66 -7.95 -9.36
N ASN A 178 -21.11 -9.08 -8.81
CA ASN A 178 -22.23 -9.13 -7.87
C ASN A 178 -21.68 -9.31 -6.46
N LEU A 179 -21.70 -8.25 -5.65
CA LEU A 179 -21.37 -8.35 -4.23
C LEU A 179 -22.56 -8.99 -3.47
N PRO A 180 -22.30 -9.87 -2.48
CA PRO A 180 -23.35 -10.35 -1.58
C PRO A 180 -24.02 -9.18 -0.84
N HIS A 181 -25.33 -9.27 -0.59
CA HIS A 181 -26.12 -8.20 0.06
C HIS A 181 -25.55 -7.74 1.42
N GLU A 182 -24.87 -8.62 2.16
CA GLU A 182 -24.23 -8.32 3.45
C GLU A 182 -22.91 -7.52 3.33
N SER A 183 -22.36 -7.37 2.12
CA SER A 183 -21.07 -6.71 1.85
C SER A 183 -21.20 -5.30 1.26
N SER A 184 -22.40 -4.71 1.28
CA SER A 184 -22.75 -3.45 0.60
C SER A 184 -22.00 -2.19 1.07
N THR A 185 -21.13 -2.30 2.07
CA THR A 185 -20.27 -1.21 2.57
C THR A 185 -18.80 -1.38 2.19
N GLN A 186 -18.44 -2.43 1.45
CA GLN A 186 -17.07 -2.74 1.09
C GLN A 186 -16.69 -2.03 -0.22
N VAL A 187 -15.63 -1.22 -0.16
CA VAL A 187 -14.99 -0.66 -1.35
C VAL A 187 -14.24 -1.79 -2.07
N ALA A 188 -14.65 -2.10 -3.29
CA ALA A 188 -13.96 -3.08 -4.14
C ALA A 188 -12.85 -2.39 -4.94
N SER A 189 -11.68 -3.01 -5.01
CA SER A 189 -10.65 -2.68 -6.01
C SER A 189 -10.60 -3.80 -7.03
N VAL A 190 -10.79 -3.45 -8.30
CA VAL A 190 -10.99 -4.40 -9.41
C VAL A 190 -9.99 -4.09 -10.49
N SER A 191 -9.18 -5.07 -10.89
CA SER A 191 -8.30 -4.95 -12.06
C SER A 191 -9.13 -5.01 -13.34
N VAL A 192 -8.93 -4.03 -14.23
CA VAL A 192 -9.69 -3.88 -15.48
C VAL A 192 -8.76 -3.62 -16.67
N SER A 193 -9.25 -3.86 -17.87
CA SER A 193 -8.58 -3.40 -19.09
C SER A 193 -8.77 -1.89 -19.29
N LEU A 194 -7.96 -1.28 -20.15
CA LEU A 194 -8.14 0.12 -20.53
C LEU A 194 -9.53 0.38 -21.12
N PHE A 195 -10.02 -0.52 -21.97
CA PHE A 195 -11.35 -0.42 -22.57
C PHE A 195 -12.46 -0.40 -21.51
N GLN A 196 -12.35 -1.23 -20.49
CA GLN A 196 -13.32 -1.28 -19.38
C GLN A 196 -13.24 -0.07 -18.47
N ALA A 197 -12.03 0.43 -18.19
CA ALA A 197 -11.86 1.69 -17.48
C ALA A 197 -12.51 2.85 -18.25
N LEU A 198 -12.41 2.85 -19.58
CA LEU A 198 -13.03 3.84 -20.44
C LEU A 198 -14.56 3.70 -20.50
N ASP A 199 -15.06 2.47 -20.62
CA ASP A 199 -16.50 2.18 -20.62
C ASP A 199 -17.16 2.52 -19.28
N ALA A 200 -16.43 2.45 -18.16
CA ALA A 200 -16.93 2.92 -16.86
C ALA A 200 -17.29 4.41 -16.86
N PHE A 201 -16.71 5.24 -17.74
CA PHE A 201 -17.12 6.64 -17.93
C PHE A 201 -18.39 6.78 -18.79
N SER A 202 -18.78 5.73 -19.50
CA SER A 202 -19.89 5.72 -20.45
C SER A 202 -21.22 5.39 -19.73
N GLY A 203 -22.16 6.35 -19.71
CA GLY A 203 -23.55 6.11 -19.31
C GLY A 203 -23.83 5.78 -17.83
N SER A 204 -22.96 6.14 -16.88
CA SER A 204 -23.18 6.01 -15.42
C SER A 204 -23.05 7.35 -14.67
N ALA A 205 -23.59 8.43 -15.26
CA ALA A 205 -23.29 9.82 -14.92
C ALA A 205 -23.57 10.24 -13.47
N ASN A 206 -24.46 9.53 -12.76
CA ASN A 206 -24.82 9.89 -11.39
C ASN A 206 -23.85 9.34 -10.33
N ALA A 207 -23.03 8.35 -10.68
CA ALA A 207 -22.13 7.70 -9.73
C ALA A 207 -20.64 7.98 -9.96
N VAL A 208 -20.27 8.39 -11.18
CA VAL A 208 -18.90 8.79 -11.52
C VAL A 208 -18.73 10.29 -11.28
N MET A 209 -17.58 10.70 -10.74
CA MET A 209 -17.28 12.14 -10.58
C MET A 209 -17.46 12.88 -11.91
N ALA A 210 -18.31 13.91 -11.92
CA ALA A 210 -18.61 14.71 -13.12
C ALA A 210 -17.36 15.28 -13.80
N SER A 211 -16.31 15.56 -13.02
CA SER A 211 -15.01 16.02 -13.51
C SER A 211 -14.32 15.00 -14.41
N LEU A 212 -14.42 13.70 -14.10
CA LEU A 212 -13.83 12.62 -14.89
C LEU A 212 -14.66 12.26 -16.11
N VAL A 213 -16.00 12.26 -16.00
CA VAL A 213 -16.91 12.13 -17.16
C VAL A 213 -16.59 13.23 -18.19
N ARG A 214 -16.37 14.45 -17.71
CA ARG A 214 -15.98 15.57 -18.55
C ARG A 214 -14.61 15.35 -19.22
N CYS A 215 -13.59 14.90 -18.48
CA CYS A 215 -12.28 14.54 -19.05
C CYS A 215 -12.41 13.49 -20.18
N HIS A 216 -13.21 12.45 -19.96
CA HIS A 216 -13.50 11.44 -20.97
C HIS A 216 -14.16 12.05 -22.22
N SER A 217 -15.17 12.90 -22.06
CA SER A 217 -15.85 13.58 -23.18
C SER A 217 -14.92 14.53 -23.96
N GLU A 218 -13.98 15.18 -23.28
CA GLU A 218 -12.94 16.04 -23.86
C GLU A 218 -11.85 15.23 -24.59
N GLY A 219 -11.85 13.89 -24.47
CA GLY A 219 -10.88 13.01 -25.10
C GLY A 219 -9.51 12.98 -24.40
N ILE A 220 -9.42 13.49 -23.16
CA ILE A 220 -8.16 13.52 -22.40
C ILE A 220 -8.38 13.37 -20.89
N ILE A 221 -7.75 12.34 -20.29
CA ILE A 221 -7.83 12.03 -18.86
C ILE A 221 -6.42 12.12 -18.27
N PRO A 222 -6.14 13.10 -17.40
CA PRO A 222 -4.89 13.15 -16.65
C PRO A 222 -4.85 12.10 -15.55
N PHE A 223 -3.69 11.47 -15.45
CA PHE A 223 -3.29 10.58 -14.38
C PHE A 223 -2.11 11.25 -13.66
N CYS A 224 -2.31 11.74 -12.45
CA CYS A 224 -1.23 12.33 -11.67
C CYS A 224 -0.54 11.24 -10.85
N GLU A 225 0.79 11.22 -10.87
CA GLU A 225 1.57 10.30 -10.04
C GLU A 225 1.39 10.69 -8.57
N GLU A 226 0.90 9.75 -7.77
CA GLU A 226 0.88 9.90 -6.32
C GLU A 226 2.20 9.41 -5.75
N GLN A 227 2.53 8.15 -6.04
CA GLN A 227 3.77 7.51 -5.63
C GLN A 227 4.20 6.37 -6.57
N TRP A 228 5.50 6.27 -6.83
CA TRP A 228 6.19 5.08 -7.33
C TRP A 228 5.53 4.38 -8.53
N GLY A 229 5.11 5.15 -9.53
CA GLY A 229 4.45 4.62 -10.72
C GLY A 229 2.99 4.21 -10.52
N THR A 230 2.36 4.62 -9.43
CA THR A 230 0.89 4.62 -9.27
C THR A 230 0.35 6.00 -9.58
N TRP A 231 -0.67 6.03 -10.43
CA TRP A 231 -1.22 7.25 -11.00
C TRP A 231 -2.73 7.26 -10.81
N ARG A 232 -3.28 8.35 -10.28
CA ARG A 232 -4.71 8.49 -10.06
C ARG A 232 -5.33 9.40 -11.12
N ALA A 233 -6.46 8.97 -11.68
CA ALA A 233 -7.22 9.79 -12.60
C ALA A 233 -7.78 11.02 -11.88
N THR A 234 -7.43 12.21 -12.35
CA THR A 234 -7.92 13.48 -11.80
C THR A 234 -8.02 14.52 -12.91
N ARG A 235 -9.00 15.42 -12.80
CA ARG A 235 -9.09 16.56 -13.74
C ARG A 235 -8.01 17.61 -13.47
N ALA A 236 -7.70 17.84 -12.19
CA ALA A 236 -6.73 18.83 -11.74
C ALA A 236 -5.34 18.21 -11.59
N LEU A 237 -4.30 18.92 -12.04
CA LEU A 237 -2.93 18.48 -11.89
C LEU A 237 -2.45 18.76 -10.47
N THR A 238 -2.13 17.72 -9.70
CA THR A 238 -1.75 17.84 -8.28
C THR A 238 -0.48 17.08 -7.91
N GLY A 239 0.19 16.44 -8.88
CA GLY A 239 1.38 15.59 -8.66
C GLY A 239 2.64 16.09 -9.38
N ALA A 240 3.80 15.53 -9.02
CA ALA A 240 5.10 15.92 -9.58
C ALA A 240 5.34 15.42 -11.02
N ARG A 241 4.61 14.39 -11.45
CA ARG A 241 4.59 13.87 -12.83
C ARG A 241 3.15 13.53 -13.21
N THR A 242 2.85 13.68 -14.49
CA THR A 242 1.52 13.41 -15.04
C THR A 242 1.63 12.53 -16.26
N ARG A 243 0.82 11.49 -16.34
CA ARG A 243 0.53 10.77 -17.59
C ARG A 243 -0.79 11.24 -18.16
N LEU A 244 -0.89 11.28 -19.47
CA LEU A 244 -2.12 11.67 -20.15
C LEU A 244 -2.62 10.46 -20.91
N LEU A 245 -3.85 10.03 -20.60
CA LEU A 245 -4.59 9.10 -21.45
C LEU A 245 -5.36 9.93 -22.47
N VAL A 246 -4.99 9.84 -23.74
CA VAL A 246 -5.47 10.73 -24.80
C VAL A 246 -6.11 9.92 -25.92
N ARG A 247 -7.24 10.39 -26.45
CA ARG A 247 -7.92 9.76 -27.58
C ARG A 247 -7.06 9.86 -28.84
N ASN A 248 -6.98 8.78 -29.61
CA ASN A 248 -6.04 8.65 -30.72
C ASN A 248 -6.29 9.68 -31.84
N ASP A 249 -7.52 10.14 -32.04
CA ASP A 249 -7.85 11.22 -32.98
C ASP A 249 -7.20 12.55 -32.61
N ILE A 250 -7.11 12.87 -31.32
CA ILE A 250 -6.42 14.07 -30.80
C ILE A 250 -4.90 13.93 -31.01
N LEU A 251 -4.34 12.74 -30.73
CA LEU A 251 -2.91 12.47 -30.95
C LEU A 251 -2.52 12.55 -32.42
N ARG A 252 -3.34 12.00 -33.33
CA ARG A 252 -3.12 12.07 -34.79
C ARG A 252 -3.10 13.51 -35.30
N ARG A 253 -4.00 14.37 -34.83
CA ARG A 253 -4.02 15.80 -35.20
C ARG A 253 -2.76 16.56 -34.76
N ARG A 254 -1.97 16.00 -33.84
CA ARG A 254 -0.81 16.67 -33.23
C ARG A 254 0.51 15.92 -33.42
N SER A 255 0.52 14.89 -34.27
CA SER A 255 1.72 14.13 -34.61
C SER A 255 2.44 13.49 -33.41
N TYR A 256 1.70 13.15 -32.34
CA TYR A 256 2.27 12.40 -31.22
C TYR A 256 2.33 10.89 -31.54
N PRO A 257 3.35 10.17 -31.06
CA PRO A 257 3.47 8.73 -31.26
C PRO A 257 2.34 7.98 -30.53
N ILE A 258 1.73 7.02 -31.22
CA ILE A 258 0.64 6.18 -30.72
C ILE A 258 1.24 4.85 -30.28
N SER A 259 1.09 4.51 -29.00
CA SER A 259 1.63 3.29 -28.41
C SER A 259 0.78 2.05 -28.70
N ASP A 260 -0.54 2.20 -28.80
CA ASP A 260 -1.47 1.14 -29.23
C ASP A 260 -2.54 1.69 -30.18
N PRO A 261 -2.45 1.41 -31.49
CA PRO A 261 -3.39 1.92 -32.48
C PRO A 261 -4.78 1.25 -32.40
N THR A 262 -4.92 0.12 -31.71
CA THR A 262 -6.16 -0.68 -31.69
C THR A 262 -7.16 -0.26 -30.61
N ALA A 263 -6.70 0.38 -29.53
CA ALA A 263 -7.52 0.72 -28.37
C ALA A 263 -8.28 2.06 -28.46
N GLY A 264 -8.14 2.82 -29.55
CA GLY A 264 -8.78 4.15 -29.73
C GLY A 264 -8.26 5.27 -28.80
N TRP A 265 -7.51 4.91 -27.76
CA TRP A 265 -6.85 5.79 -26.81
C TRP A 265 -5.42 5.31 -26.58
N SER A 266 -4.50 6.24 -26.29
CA SER A 266 -3.12 5.92 -25.95
C SER A 266 -2.71 6.61 -24.65
N LEU A 267 -1.96 5.88 -23.83
CA LEU A 267 -1.34 6.41 -22.63
C LEU A 267 0.04 6.96 -22.98
N LEU A 268 0.24 8.27 -22.77
CA LEU A 268 1.53 8.92 -22.97
C LEU A 268 2.52 8.57 -21.86
N GLN A 269 3.81 8.75 -22.16
CA GLN A 269 4.88 8.66 -21.16
C GLN A 269 4.70 9.73 -20.06
N PRO A 270 5.31 9.54 -18.88
CA PRO A 270 5.32 10.56 -17.82
C PRO A 270 5.82 11.92 -18.33
N LEU A 271 5.04 12.97 -18.08
CA LEU A 271 5.35 14.36 -18.40
C LEU A 271 5.47 15.19 -17.12
N PRO A 272 6.31 16.25 -17.10
CA PRO A 272 6.24 17.31 -16.10
C PRO A 272 4.85 17.99 -16.09
N PRO A 273 4.37 18.50 -14.95
CA PRO A 273 3.05 19.13 -14.85
C PRO A 273 2.85 20.29 -15.81
N ALA A 274 3.88 21.12 -16.01
CA ALA A 274 3.82 22.27 -16.93
C ALA A 274 3.59 21.82 -18.39
N GLU A 275 4.27 20.77 -18.84
CA GLU A 275 4.08 20.21 -20.19
C GLU A 275 2.70 19.57 -20.34
N ALA A 276 2.25 18.84 -19.32
CA ALA A 276 0.92 18.28 -19.29
C ALA A 276 -0.15 19.38 -19.33
N GLU A 277 0.06 20.49 -18.63
CA GLU A 277 -0.83 21.65 -18.63
C GLU A 277 -0.93 22.30 -20.02
N VAL A 278 0.18 22.46 -20.73
CA VAL A 278 0.17 22.95 -22.13
C VAL A 278 -0.69 22.06 -23.03
N ILE A 279 -0.57 20.74 -22.90
CA ILE A 279 -1.40 19.80 -23.67
C ILE A 279 -2.88 19.92 -23.25
N LEU A 280 -3.16 20.05 -21.96
CA LEU A 280 -4.53 20.18 -21.45
C LEU A 280 -5.20 21.49 -21.86
N VAL A 281 -4.51 22.63 -21.77
CA VAL A 281 -5.03 23.94 -22.19
C VAL A 281 -5.37 23.96 -23.67
N THR A 282 -4.62 23.22 -24.47
CA THR A 282 -4.81 23.21 -25.92
C THR A 282 -5.86 22.20 -26.39
N VAL A 283 -6.26 21.24 -25.55
CA VAL A 283 -7.30 20.23 -25.87
C VAL A 283 -8.62 20.57 -25.17
N ARG A 284 -8.58 21.12 -23.96
CA ARG A 284 -9.77 21.48 -23.19
C ARG A 284 -10.30 22.83 -23.67
N PRO A 285 -11.64 23.01 -23.76
CA PRO A 285 -12.21 24.35 -23.80
C PRO A 285 -11.76 25.14 -22.56
N PRO A 286 -11.65 26.49 -22.62
CA PRO A 286 -11.25 27.32 -21.49
C PRO A 286 -12.07 26.91 -20.27
N SER A 287 -11.39 26.32 -19.29
CA SER A 287 -12.04 25.73 -18.14
C SER A 287 -12.49 26.85 -17.20
N ALA A 288 -13.64 26.63 -16.53
CA ALA A 288 -14.01 27.42 -15.37
C ALA A 288 -12.84 27.42 -14.36
N PRO A 289 -12.58 28.54 -13.67
CA PRO A 289 -11.43 28.67 -12.79
C PRO A 289 -11.39 27.53 -11.77
N GLN A 290 -10.19 27.03 -11.53
CA GLN A 290 -9.90 26.11 -10.43
C GLN A 290 -10.41 26.75 -9.13
N SER A 291 -11.01 25.95 -8.24
CA SER A 291 -11.42 26.37 -6.89
C SER A 291 -10.38 27.33 -6.30
N ASP A 292 -10.77 28.57 -6.05
CA ASP A 292 -9.91 29.61 -5.49
C ASP A 292 -9.63 29.39 -3.99
N ILE A 293 -10.24 28.35 -3.41
CA ILE A 293 -10.05 27.91 -2.04
C ILE A 293 -9.41 26.52 -1.99
N SER A 294 -8.50 26.36 -1.03
CA SER A 294 -7.78 25.15 -0.69
C SER A 294 -7.86 24.88 0.82
N GLN A 295 -7.59 23.64 1.19
CA GLN A 295 -7.51 23.19 2.58
C GLN A 295 -6.24 22.37 2.78
N VAL A 296 -5.72 22.38 4.01
CA VAL A 296 -4.62 21.49 4.36
C VAL A 296 -5.15 20.06 4.45
N ARG A 297 -4.52 19.12 3.75
CA ARG A 297 -4.92 17.70 3.77
C ARG A 297 -3.72 16.82 4.08
N PHE A 298 -3.93 15.86 4.96
CA PHE A 298 -2.98 14.76 5.10
C PHE A 298 -3.28 13.73 4.04
N SER A 299 -2.25 13.32 3.32
CA SER A 299 -2.26 12.20 2.38
C SER A 299 -1.20 11.20 2.79
N GLU A 300 -1.38 9.95 2.41
CA GLU A 300 -0.40 8.89 2.69
C GLU A 300 -0.21 8.66 4.21
N GLY A 301 0.86 7.95 4.56
CA GLY A 301 1.17 7.51 5.91
C GLY A 301 0.26 6.38 6.40
N ILE A 302 0.77 5.60 7.35
CA ILE A 302 0.00 4.50 7.97
C ILE A 302 -0.68 5.03 9.23
N LYS A 303 -2.02 5.09 9.22
CA LYS A 303 -2.80 5.52 10.38
C LYS A 303 -2.96 4.39 11.39
N ILE A 304 -2.69 4.69 12.66
CA ILE A 304 -2.95 3.85 13.83
C ILE A 304 -3.99 4.60 14.68
N ASP A 305 -5.28 4.35 14.41
CA ASP A 305 -6.39 5.05 15.06
C ASP A 305 -6.28 6.59 14.93
N ARG A 306 -5.91 7.30 16.01
CA ARG A 306 -5.74 8.77 16.03
C ARG A 306 -4.30 9.23 15.78
N ALA A 307 -3.37 8.30 15.59
CA ALA A 307 -1.96 8.56 15.35
C ALA A 307 -1.53 8.06 13.96
N TYR A 308 -0.30 8.38 13.59
CA TYR A 308 0.41 7.82 12.45
C TYR A 308 1.55 6.93 12.95
N LEU A 309 1.89 5.90 12.19
CA LEU A 309 3.10 5.12 12.42
C LEU A 309 4.32 6.02 12.15
N GLY A 310 5.17 6.19 13.15
CA GLY A 310 6.34 7.04 13.14
C GLY A 310 7.56 6.44 12.44
N ARG A 311 7.38 5.62 11.40
CA ARG A 311 8.49 4.95 10.71
C ARG A 311 8.99 5.81 9.53
N PRO A 312 10.31 6.04 9.37
CA PRO A 312 10.87 6.92 8.34
C PRO A 312 10.31 6.74 6.93
N GLY A 313 10.14 5.49 6.49
CA GLY A 313 9.62 5.17 5.15
C GLY A 313 8.12 5.39 4.94
N TYR A 314 7.37 5.69 6.01
CA TYR A 314 5.91 5.64 6.03
C TYR A 314 5.26 6.86 6.69
N LEU A 315 5.97 7.99 6.70
CA LEU A 315 5.43 9.26 7.20
C LEU A 315 4.39 9.84 6.22
N PRO A 316 3.34 10.53 6.70
CA PRO A 316 2.37 11.16 5.84
C PRO A 316 2.94 12.40 5.14
N LYS A 317 2.36 12.74 4.00
CA LYS A 317 2.56 14.03 3.32
C LYS A 317 1.41 14.97 3.64
N ILE A 318 1.70 16.26 3.59
CA ILE A 318 0.70 17.30 3.86
C ILE A 318 0.55 18.15 2.62
N MET A 319 -0.63 18.08 2.00
CA MET A 319 -1.00 18.93 0.88
C MET A 319 -1.46 20.30 1.40
N ALA A 320 -0.92 21.36 0.83
CA ALA A 320 -1.21 22.75 1.15
C ALA A 320 -1.30 23.58 -0.15
N VAL A 321 -1.03 24.88 -0.07
CA VAL A 321 -1.00 25.80 -1.23
C VAL A 321 0.43 26.09 -1.63
N GLU A 322 0.64 26.31 -2.93
CA GLU A 322 1.95 26.69 -3.45
C GLU A 322 2.42 28.03 -2.82
N GLY A 323 3.70 28.09 -2.46
CA GLY A 323 4.31 29.27 -1.84
C GLY A 323 3.99 29.44 -0.35
N CYS A 324 3.36 28.45 0.31
CA CYS A 324 3.22 28.46 1.76
C CYS A 324 4.58 28.27 2.46
N ARG A 325 4.69 28.75 3.70
CA ARG A 325 5.78 28.37 4.61
C ARG A 325 5.23 27.44 5.68
N ALA A 326 6.01 26.47 6.11
CA ALA A 326 5.63 25.56 7.18
C ALA A 326 6.75 25.45 8.20
N SER A 327 6.38 25.26 9.47
CA SER A 327 7.31 25.03 10.57
C SER A 327 6.90 23.79 11.37
N LEU A 328 7.83 23.20 12.12
CA LEU A 328 7.56 22.11 13.03
C LEU A 328 7.76 22.59 14.46
N ILE A 329 6.76 22.37 15.31
CA ILE A 329 6.83 22.67 16.73
C ILE A 329 6.57 21.35 17.47
N PRO A 330 7.60 20.74 18.10
CA PRO A 330 7.39 19.58 18.95
C PRO A 330 6.50 19.99 20.13
N PHE A 331 5.59 19.11 20.50
CA PHE A 331 4.62 19.36 21.54
C PHE A 331 4.76 18.30 22.64
N GLY A 332 5.28 18.70 23.79
CA GLY A 332 5.54 17.81 24.92
C GLY A 332 6.81 17.00 24.73
N GLN A 333 6.87 15.80 25.31
CA GLN A 333 7.98 14.89 25.10
C GLN A 333 7.83 14.23 23.72
N VAL A 334 8.88 14.32 22.93
CA VAL A 334 8.98 13.69 21.61
C VAL A 334 10.28 12.89 21.54
N SER A 335 10.30 11.85 20.70
CA SER A 335 11.49 11.07 20.34
C SER A 335 11.66 11.05 18.82
N GLY A 336 12.92 10.97 18.38
CA GLY A 336 13.32 10.98 16.97
C GLY A 336 13.40 12.39 16.35
N ASN A 337 14.16 12.52 15.27
CA ASN A 337 14.34 13.80 14.59
C ASN A 337 13.35 13.90 13.42
N LEU A 338 12.38 14.81 13.52
CA LEU A 338 11.45 15.10 12.44
C LEU A 338 11.85 16.39 11.73
N ALA A 339 12.09 16.29 10.43
CA ALA A 339 12.33 17.41 9.53
C ALA A 339 11.16 17.59 8.55
N LEU A 340 11.03 18.81 8.02
CA LEU A 340 10.06 19.14 7.00
C LEU A 340 10.74 19.84 5.82
N ALA A 341 10.22 19.63 4.61
CA ALA A 341 10.56 20.40 3.42
C ALA A 341 9.29 20.78 2.67
N VAL A 342 9.21 22.02 2.19
CA VAL A 342 8.10 22.48 1.33
C VAL A 342 8.52 22.31 -0.13
N VAL A 343 7.77 21.51 -0.89
CA VAL A 343 8.01 21.19 -2.30
C VAL A 343 6.73 21.45 -3.09
N GLY A 344 6.67 22.58 -3.80
CA GLY A 344 5.48 23.01 -4.54
C GLY A 344 4.29 23.24 -3.60
N SER A 345 3.21 22.47 -3.78
CA SER A 345 2.00 22.48 -2.94
C SER A 345 2.01 21.38 -1.86
N SER A 346 3.14 20.73 -1.63
CA SER A 346 3.27 19.64 -0.66
C SER A 346 4.32 19.96 0.40
N ILE A 347 4.06 19.55 1.64
CA ILE A 347 5.00 19.55 2.76
C ILE A 347 5.37 18.10 3.01
N VAL A 348 6.63 17.77 2.77
CA VAL A 348 7.20 16.44 2.91
C VAL A 348 7.86 16.33 4.28
N LEU A 349 7.48 15.31 5.04
CA LEU A 349 8.10 14.99 6.33
C LEU A 349 9.19 13.94 6.13
N SER A 350 10.30 14.07 6.84
CA SER A 350 11.40 13.11 6.83
C SER A 350 11.97 12.88 8.23
N SER A 351 12.48 11.68 8.49
CA SER A 351 13.14 11.34 9.75
C SER A 351 14.28 10.35 9.51
N ASP A 352 15.25 10.33 10.43
CA ASP A 352 16.37 9.38 10.50
C ASP A 352 16.05 8.13 11.33
N GLY A 353 14.94 8.12 12.08
CA GLY A 353 14.57 7.03 12.97
C GLY A 353 13.09 7.03 13.34
N ALA A 354 12.71 6.14 14.25
CA ALA A 354 11.32 6.05 14.70
C ALA A 354 10.91 7.30 15.50
N LEU A 355 9.72 7.82 15.20
CA LEU A 355 9.13 9.00 15.84
C LEU A 355 8.11 8.58 16.90
N ASP A 356 8.14 9.27 18.04
CA ASP A 356 7.14 9.16 19.10
C ASP A 356 6.75 10.54 19.60
N GLY A 357 5.45 10.79 19.80
CA GLY A 357 4.93 12.02 20.40
C GLY A 357 4.08 12.87 19.45
N VAL A 358 3.98 14.16 19.75
CA VAL A 358 3.04 15.07 19.09
C VAL A 358 3.77 16.26 18.48
N TRP A 359 3.44 16.61 17.24
CA TRP A 359 3.97 17.78 16.55
C TRP A 359 2.82 18.67 16.08
N ARG A 360 3.05 19.99 16.15
CA ARG A 360 2.19 21.00 15.53
C ARG A 360 2.89 21.55 14.31
N ILE A 361 2.13 21.79 13.25
CA ILE A 361 2.67 22.22 11.96
C ILE A 361 2.01 23.53 11.56
N PRO A 362 2.48 24.69 12.06
CA PRO A 362 2.00 25.98 11.58
C PRO A 362 2.32 26.14 10.09
N ILE A 363 1.30 26.48 9.31
CA ILE A 363 1.37 26.74 7.88
C ILE A 363 0.97 28.19 7.64
N ASP A 364 1.93 28.96 7.13
CA ASP A 364 1.79 30.37 6.81
C ASP A 364 1.52 30.56 5.32
N GLU A 365 0.54 31.41 5.02
CA GLU A 365 0.28 31.90 3.68
C GLU A 365 0.29 33.43 3.74
N LYS A 366 0.98 34.07 2.78
CA LYS A 366 1.08 35.54 2.68
C LYS A 366 1.48 36.24 4.00
N GLY A 367 2.39 35.61 4.76
CA GLY A 367 2.96 36.19 5.98
C GLY A 367 2.09 36.05 7.23
N SER A 368 1.09 35.16 7.23
CA SER A 368 0.30 34.86 8.42
C SER A 368 -0.03 33.38 8.51
N THR A 369 -0.01 32.83 9.72
CA THR A 369 -0.42 31.44 9.98
C THR A 369 -1.91 31.26 9.67
N ARG A 370 -2.21 30.37 8.73
CA ARG A 370 -3.59 30.07 8.29
C ARG A 370 -4.08 28.71 8.77
N SER A 371 -3.18 27.77 8.98
CA SER A 371 -3.51 26.46 9.54
C SER A 371 -2.44 26.00 10.53
N GLU A 372 -2.85 25.24 11.54
CA GLU A 372 -1.93 24.67 12.55
C GLU A 372 -2.33 23.22 12.87
N PRO A 373 -2.33 22.31 11.88
CA PRO A 373 -2.68 20.92 12.13
C PRO A 373 -1.73 20.28 13.16
N THR A 374 -2.28 19.30 13.88
CA THR A 374 -1.54 18.51 14.87
C THR A 374 -1.41 17.09 14.34
N ILE A 375 -0.20 16.53 14.43
CA ILE A 375 0.11 15.16 14.06
C ILE A 375 0.66 14.42 15.29
N ILE A 376 0.26 13.17 15.44
CA ILE A 376 0.69 12.28 16.52
C ILE A 376 1.40 11.10 15.86
N PHE A 377 2.60 10.75 16.33
CA PHE A 377 3.32 9.56 15.89
C PHE A 377 3.44 8.55 17.03
N GLU A 378 3.29 7.27 16.68
CA GLU A 378 3.66 6.14 17.53
C GLU A 378 4.78 5.36 16.84
N PRO A 379 5.87 5.00 17.53
CA PRO A 379 7.04 4.39 16.91
C PRO A 379 6.79 2.92 16.53
N GLU A 380 5.91 2.24 17.26
CA GLU A 380 5.60 0.82 17.09
C GLU A 380 4.11 0.61 16.78
N ALA A 381 3.81 -0.37 15.94
CA ALA A 381 2.44 -0.78 15.69
C ALA A 381 1.79 -1.33 16.96
N ARG A 382 0.52 -0.99 17.19
CA ARG A 382 -0.28 -1.58 18.28
C ARG A 382 -0.63 -3.01 17.92
N GLU A 383 -0.57 -3.92 18.90
CA GLU A 383 -1.03 -5.30 18.72
C GLU A 383 -2.51 -5.32 18.32
N LEU A 384 -2.80 -6.06 17.27
CA LEU A 384 -4.13 -6.17 16.67
C LEU A 384 -4.72 -7.54 16.95
N ASP A 385 -6.02 -7.57 17.22
CA ASP A 385 -6.81 -8.80 17.12
C ASP A 385 -7.02 -9.10 15.63
N LEU A 386 -6.11 -9.91 15.08
CA LEU A 386 -6.16 -10.40 13.70
C LEU A 386 -7.08 -11.62 13.64
N GLU A 387 -7.95 -11.63 12.63
CA GLU A 387 -8.75 -12.80 12.28
C GLU A 387 -7.99 -13.66 11.26
N GLU A 388 -8.20 -14.97 11.30
CA GLU A 388 -7.62 -15.90 10.32
C GLU A 388 -8.10 -15.54 8.90
N PRO A 389 -7.24 -15.67 7.86
CA PRO A 389 -7.61 -15.35 6.48
C PRO A 389 -8.91 -16.03 6.02
N ASP A 390 -9.15 -17.29 6.40
CA ASP A 390 -10.37 -18.04 6.06
C ASP A 390 -11.66 -17.34 6.49
N ILE A 391 -11.63 -16.59 7.60
CA ILE A 391 -12.78 -15.85 8.13
C ILE A 391 -12.99 -14.56 7.33
N LEU A 392 -11.89 -13.84 7.05
CA LEU A 392 -11.91 -12.55 6.34
C LEU A 392 -12.17 -12.70 4.83
N ALA A 393 -11.80 -13.83 4.26
CA ALA A 393 -11.71 -14.06 2.83
C ALA A 393 -12.93 -14.80 2.26
N LYS A 394 -14.15 -14.54 2.78
CA LYS A 394 -15.40 -15.06 2.21
C LYS A 394 -15.53 -14.69 0.72
N GLY A 395 -15.63 -15.69 -0.15
CA GLY A 395 -15.68 -15.50 -1.62
C GLY A 395 -14.30 -15.41 -2.29
N TRP A 396 -13.22 -15.62 -1.55
CA TRP A 396 -11.85 -15.70 -2.04
C TRP A 396 -11.34 -17.15 -1.93
N ARG A 397 -10.16 -17.41 -2.49
CA ARG A 397 -9.41 -18.66 -2.35
C ARG A 397 -7.90 -18.37 -2.28
N PRO A 398 -7.08 -19.30 -1.78
CA PRO A 398 -5.63 -19.21 -1.92
C PRO A 398 -5.21 -19.01 -3.39
N ASP A 399 -4.17 -18.20 -3.61
CA ASP A 399 -3.65 -17.84 -4.93
C ASP A 399 -3.02 -19.04 -5.66
N GLU A 400 -2.28 -19.88 -4.92
CA GLU A 400 -1.62 -21.08 -5.44
C GLU A 400 -2.46 -22.34 -5.20
N PRO A 401 -2.44 -23.31 -6.13
CA PRO A 401 -3.16 -24.58 -5.98
C PRO A 401 -2.51 -25.47 -4.93
N GLU A 402 -3.31 -26.31 -4.30
CA GLU A 402 -2.83 -27.33 -3.37
C GLU A 402 -2.08 -28.45 -4.09
N ILE A 403 -1.12 -29.04 -3.37
CA ILE A 403 -0.48 -30.29 -3.77
C ILE A 403 -1.49 -31.44 -3.59
N ALA A 404 -1.57 -32.34 -4.57
CA ALA A 404 -2.61 -33.37 -4.60
C ALA A 404 -2.44 -34.49 -3.56
N SER A 405 -1.21 -34.75 -3.10
CA SER A 405 -0.87 -35.88 -2.23
C SER A 405 0.08 -35.43 -1.12
N CYS A 406 -0.49 -34.80 -0.10
CA CYS A 406 0.24 -34.40 1.10
C CYS A 406 -0.14 -35.23 2.32
N GLU A 407 0.85 -35.47 3.18
CA GLU A 407 0.71 -36.19 4.43
C GLU A 407 1.13 -35.28 5.61
N PRO A 408 0.49 -35.41 6.78
CA PRO A 408 0.95 -34.74 7.99
C PRO A 408 2.38 -35.15 8.34
N TYR A 409 3.20 -34.18 8.73
CA TYR A 409 4.58 -34.38 9.15
C TYR A 409 4.87 -33.60 10.42
N ASP A 410 5.40 -34.30 11.43
CA ASP A 410 5.84 -33.75 12.70
C ASP A 410 7.29 -33.27 12.57
N VAL A 411 7.48 -31.95 12.63
CA VAL A 411 8.75 -31.29 12.33
C VAL A 411 9.57 -31.14 13.61
N SER A 412 10.75 -31.75 13.64
CA SER A 412 11.76 -31.47 14.67
C SER A 412 12.57 -30.23 14.34
N LEU A 413 12.96 -29.46 15.35
CA LEU A 413 13.78 -28.27 15.18
C LEU A 413 15.24 -28.67 14.93
N ALA A 414 15.83 -28.15 13.85
CA ALA A 414 17.23 -28.39 13.53
C ALA A 414 18.16 -27.61 14.48
N ALA A 415 19.36 -28.15 14.69
CA ALA A 415 20.44 -27.43 15.36
C ALA A 415 20.83 -26.18 14.54
N TRP A 416 21.17 -25.09 15.23
CA TRP A 416 21.49 -23.82 14.60
C TRP A 416 22.93 -23.42 14.86
N GLU A 417 23.63 -23.09 13.77
CA GLU A 417 25.04 -22.69 13.76
C GLU A 417 25.21 -21.33 13.05
N GLY A 418 24.20 -20.47 13.15
CA GLY A 418 24.21 -19.15 12.51
C GLY A 418 24.53 -18.01 13.47
N ASP A 419 25.17 -16.97 12.95
CA ASP A 419 25.45 -15.73 13.68
C ASP A 419 24.17 -14.95 14.02
N ALA A 420 24.35 -13.92 14.86
CA ALA A 420 23.29 -12.97 15.16
C ALA A 420 22.75 -12.32 13.86
N PRO A 421 21.42 -12.18 13.71
CA PRO A 421 20.84 -11.70 12.47
C PRO A 421 21.11 -10.21 12.24
N GLU A 422 21.62 -9.86 11.06
CA GLU A 422 21.77 -8.47 10.61
C GLU A 422 20.56 -8.02 9.78
N THR A 423 19.38 -7.86 10.39
CA THR A 423 18.18 -7.44 9.65
C THR A 423 18.20 -5.94 9.32
N SER A 424 17.92 -5.58 8.07
CA SER A 424 17.80 -4.21 7.61
C SER A 424 16.68 -3.46 8.34
N GLN A 425 16.98 -2.25 8.82
CA GLN A 425 15.97 -1.37 9.43
C GLN A 425 14.80 -1.07 8.49
N ALA A 426 15.06 -0.96 7.17
CA ALA A 426 14.02 -0.73 6.17
C ALA A 426 13.02 -1.89 6.09
N LEU A 427 13.48 -3.13 6.25
CA LEU A 427 12.61 -4.29 6.34
C LEU A 427 11.80 -4.28 7.64
N LEU A 428 12.44 -3.98 8.79
CA LEU A 428 11.71 -3.88 10.07
C LEU A 428 10.61 -2.80 10.03
N ASP A 429 10.89 -1.65 9.41
CA ASP A 429 9.92 -0.59 9.21
C ASP A 429 8.77 -1.01 8.28
N LEU A 430 9.06 -1.79 7.23
CA LEU A 430 8.04 -2.38 6.35
C LEU A 430 7.14 -3.34 7.12
N LEU A 431 7.70 -4.22 7.93
CA LEU A 431 6.94 -5.18 8.75
C LEU A 431 5.96 -4.45 9.70
N GLU A 432 6.41 -3.37 10.32
CA GLU A 432 5.59 -2.51 11.18
C GLU A 432 4.45 -1.84 10.42
N ALA A 433 4.75 -1.29 9.24
CA ALA A 433 3.76 -0.66 8.37
C ALA A 433 2.70 -1.65 7.89
N LEU A 434 3.14 -2.84 7.46
CA LEU A 434 2.25 -3.93 7.02
C LEU A 434 1.33 -4.39 8.14
N TYR A 435 1.87 -4.56 9.35
CA TYR A 435 1.09 -4.96 10.50
C TYR A 435 0.05 -3.90 10.89
N ALA A 436 0.48 -2.64 11.03
CA ALA A 436 -0.37 -1.53 11.48
C ALA A 436 -1.61 -1.31 10.60
N GLY A 437 -1.50 -1.44 9.28
CA GLY A 437 -2.61 -1.26 8.34
C GLY A 437 -3.31 -2.56 7.91
N GLY A 438 -2.76 -3.73 8.21
CA GLY A 438 -3.14 -4.99 7.57
C GLY A 438 -4.33 -5.75 8.16
N ARG A 439 -5.04 -5.18 9.15
CA ARG A 439 -6.15 -5.87 9.86
C ARG A 439 -7.21 -6.48 8.94
N ARG A 440 -7.47 -5.87 7.77
CA ARG A 440 -8.50 -6.32 6.80
C ARG A 440 -7.89 -6.85 5.49
N GLY A 441 -6.60 -7.14 5.52
CA GLY A 441 -5.80 -7.46 4.35
C GLY A 441 -5.48 -6.22 3.49
N TRP A 442 -4.47 -6.38 2.65
CA TRP A 442 -3.98 -5.36 1.74
C TRP A 442 -4.40 -5.67 0.30
N SER A 443 -4.77 -4.65 -0.47
CA SER A 443 -4.92 -4.81 -1.91
C SER A 443 -3.55 -5.02 -2.56
N GLU A 444 -3.49 -5.69 -3.71
CA GLU A 444 -2.25 -5.86 -4.47
C GLU A 444 -1.54 -4.52 -4.74
N GLN A 445 -2.28 -3.45 -5.03
CA GLN A 445 -1.69 -2.14 -5.30
C GLN A 445 -1.08 -1.49 -4.07
N ASP A 446 -1.77 -1.55 -2.93
CA ASP A 446 -1.24 -1.02 -1.69
C ASP A 446 0.01 -1.80 -1.26
N MET A 447 0.01 -3.13 -1.44
CA MET A 447 1.19 -3.98 -1.21
C MET A 447 2.37 -3.61 -2.10
N VAL A 448 2.14 -3.50 -3.41
CA VAL A 448 3.17 -3.10 -4.38
C VAL A 448 3.76 -1.75 -3.99
N ARG A 449 2.90 -0.79 -3.61
CA ARG A 449 3.32 0.56 -3.18
C ARG A 449 4.21 0.50 -1.94
N MET A 450 3.78 -0.22 -0.89
CA MET A 450 4.51 -0.34 0.37
C MET A 450 5.85 -1.06 0.22
N VAL A 451 5.87 -2.16 -0.53
CA VAL A 451 7.09 -2.95 -0.73
C VAL A 451 8.09 -2.19 -1.62
N LYS A 452 7.63 -1.51 -2.68
CA LYS A 452 8.52 -0.69 -3.55
C LYS A 452 9.15 0.49 -2.82
N SER A 453 8.52 1.05 -1.79
CA SER A 453 9.05 2.24 -1.12
C SER A 453 10.32 2.02 -0.31
N CYS A 454 10.60 0.77 0.10
CA CYS A 454 11.75 0.44 0.95
C CYS A 454 12.77 -0.51 0.30
N LEU A 455 12.45 -1.12 -0.84
CA LEU A 455 13.34 -2.09 -1.50
C LEU A 455 14.59 -1.43 -2.12
N PRO A 456 15.80 -1.99 -1.89
CA PRO A 456 17.02 -1.55 -2.57
C PRO A 456 16.93 -1.67 -4.10
N ILE A 457 16.37 -2.80 -4.58
CA ILE A 457 16.13 -3.06 -6.00
C ILE A 457 14.63 -3.22 -6.23
N LYS A 458 14.02 -2.26 -6.94
CA LYS A 458 12.56 -2.20 -7.15
C LYS A 458 11.98 -3.39 -7.92
N PHE A 459 12.82 -4.05 -8.73
CA PHE A 459 12.43 -5.23 -9.49
C PHE A 459 12.35 -6.51 -8.64
N ALA A 460 12.92 -6.52 -7.44
CA ALA A 460 12.90 -7.65 -6.51
C ALA A 460 11.56 -7.82 -5.77
N GLY A 461 10.53 -7.01 -6.09
CA GLY A 461 9.35 -6.93 -5.24
C GLY A 461 8.45 -8.16 -5.24
N TRP A 462 8.41 -8.94 -6.31
CA TRP A 462 7.75 -10.26 -6.27
C TRP A 462 8.42 -11.19 -5.26
N ASP A 463 9.74 -11.16 -5.18
CA ASP A 463 10.48 -12.02 -4.24
C ASP A 463 10.42 -11.50 -2.81
N ALA A 464 10.26 -10.19 -2.62
CA ALA A 464 9.97 -9.63 -1.31
C ALA A 464 8.58 -10.05 -0.82
N LEU A 465 7.58 -10.07 -1.69
CA LEU A 465 6.26 -10.62 -1.38
C LEU A 465 6.31 -12.13 -1.11
N GLN A 466 7.11 -12.87 -1.89
CA GLN A 466 7.30 -14.30 -1.66
C GLN A 466 8.03 -14.54 -0.33
N MET A 467 9.06 -13.76 -0.01
CA MET A 467 9.78 -13.82 1.25
C MET A 467 8.82 -13.62 2.43
N LEU A 468 7.95 -12.61 2.37
CA LEU A 468 6.91 -12.40 3.40
C LEU A 468 5.96 -13.60 3.52
N THR A 469 5.60 -14.23 2.39
CA THR A 469 4.70 -15.39 2.37
C THR A 469 5.37 -16.64 2.97
N ASP A 470 6.56 -16.98 2.48
CA ASP A 470 7.32 -18.15 2.90
C ASP A 470 7.83 -18.01 4.33
N SER A 471 8.08 -16.78 4.81
CA SER A 471 8.34 -16.47 6.22
C SER A 471 7.11 -16.56 7.13
N GLY A 472 5.91 -16.80 6.59
CA GLY A 472 4.69 -16.96 7.39
C GLY A 472 4.08 -15.67 7.89
N TRP A 473 4.42 -14.54 7.27
CA TRP A 473 3.87 -13.24 7.65
C TRP A 473 2.51 -12.95 7.02
N MET A 474 2.30 -13.41 5.79
CA MET A 474 1.05 -13.15 5.06
C MET A 474 0.75 -14.25 4.06
N GLU A 475 -0.48 -14.30 3.59
CA GLU A 475 -0.89 -15.24 2.55
C GLU A 475 -1.61 -14.53 1.41
N PRO A 476 -1.30 -14.93 0.16
CA PRO A 476 -1.97 -14.39 -1.00
C PRO A 476 -3.31 -15.07 -1.27
N TRP A 477 -4.37 -14.27 -1.38
CA TRP A 477 -5.72 -14.72 -1.73
C TRP A 477 -6.24 -14.02 -2.98
N VAL A 478 -6.95 -14.76 -3.83
CA VAL A 478 -7.59 -14.25 -5.05
C VAL A 478 -9.10 -14.41 -4.98
N SER A 479 -9.82 -13.43 -5.54
CA SER A 479 -11.28 -13.49 -5.58
C SER A 479 -11.73 -14.61 -6.51
N ARG A 480 -12.78 -15.34 -6.12
CA ARG A 480 -13.40 -16.38 -6.96
C ARG A 480 -14.27 -15.80 -8.06
N SER A 481 -14.64 -14.52 -7.95
CA SER A 481 -15.68 -13.89 -8.78
C SER A 481 -15.20 -12.67 -9.56
N TRP A 482 -13.98 -12.18 -9.30
CA TRP A 482 -13.32 -11.16 -10.13
C TRP A 482 -11.81 -11.17 -10.01
N LYS A 483 -11.13 -10.52 -10.96
CA LYS A 483 -9.68 -10.36 -11.00
C LYS A 483 -9.24 -9.36 -9.94
N ALA A 484 -9.09 -9.87 -8.72
CA ALA A 484 -8.54 -9.15 -7.59
C ALA A 484 -7.81 -10.09 -6.65
N ARG A 485 -6.96 -9.47 -5.86
CA ARG A 485 -5.92 -10.11 -5.10
C ARG A 485 -5.71 -9.35 -3.79
N LYS A 486 -5.72 -10.06 -2.66
CA LYS A 486 -5.68 -9.51 -1.31
C LYS A 486 -4.77 -10.28 -0.39
N TRP A 487 -3.79 -9.60 0.20
CA TRP A 487 -2.80 -10.23 1.09
C TRP A 487 -3.26 -10.09 2.53
N TYR A 488 -3.52 -11.20 3.18
CA TYR A 488 -3.95 -11.22 4.58
C TYR A 488 -2.76 -11.53 5.48
N LEU A 489 -2.64 -10.81 6.58
CA LEU A 489 -1.66 -11.14 7.62
C LEU A 489 -2.04 -12.46 8.28
N ILE A 490 -1.05 -13.30 8.56
CA ILE A 490 -1.25 -14.50 9.39
C ILE A 490 -1.27 -14.06 10.86
N PRO A 491 -2.31 -14.37 11.65
CA PRO A 491 -2.33 -14.05 13.08
C PRO A 491 -1.13 -14.64 13.83
N PRO A 492 -0.53 -13.92 14.79
CA PRO A 492 0.53 -14.48 15.63
C PRO A 492 0.09 -15.74 16.39
N TYR A 493 0.94 -16.76 16.39
CA TYR A 493 0.77 -17.96 17.19
C TYR A 493 2.12 -18.52 17.63
N LEU A 494 2.07 -19.49 18.54
CA LEU A 494 3.23 -20.19 19.07
C LEU A 494 3.27 -21.60 18.51
N VAL A 495 4.44 -22.04 18.04
CA VAL A 495 4.68 -23.41 17.57
C VAL A 495 5.47 -24.17 18.63
N GLU A 496 4.90 -25.27 19.13
CA GLU A 496 5.51 -26.13 20.14
C GLU A 496 6.38 -27.23 19.51
N TYR A 497 7.67 -27.24 19.88
CA TYR A 497 8.62 -28.31 19.60
C TYR A 497 8.82 -29.13 20.88
N ARG A 498 7.99 -30.15 21.06
CA ARG A 498 7.92 -30.93 22.32
C ARG A 498 9.22 -31.66 22.66
N ARG A 499 9.93 -32.17 21.65
CA ARG A 499 11.16 -32.94 21.88
C ARG A 499 12.31 -32.04 22.32
N GLU A 500 12.33 -30.81 21.83
CA GLU A 500 13.37 -29.82 22.03
C GLU A 500 13.06 -28.88 23.21
N GLY A 501 11.85 -28.95 23.78
CA GLY A 501 11.43 -28.04 24.86
C GLY A 501 11.43 -26.58 24.42
N ALA A 502 11.04 -26.33 23.17
CA ALA A 502 11.15 -25.03 22.54
C ALA A 502 9.81 -24.54 21.96
N VAL A 503 9.65 -23.22 21.91
CA VAL A 503 8.49 -22.56 21.31
C VAL A 503 8.96 -21.47 20.33
N LEU A 504 8.51 -21.56 19.08
CA LEU A 504 8.74 -20.55 18.04
C LEU A 504 7.56 -19.58 17.98
N LEU A 505 7.86 -18.28 17.88
CA LEU A 505 6.88 -17.25 17.57
C LEU A 505 6.73 -17.10 16.04
N ASP A 506 5.57 -17.47 15.52
CA ASP A 506 5.25 -17.47 14.07
C ASP A 506 4.05 -16.55 13.77
N GLY A 507 3.88 -16.19 12.50
CA GLY A 507 2.87 -15.23 12.04
C GLY A 507 3.38 -13.79 11.86
N ALA A 508 2.45 -12.86 11.62
CA ALA A 508 2.74 -11.43 11.46
C ALA A 508 2.98 -10.75 12.82
N VAL A 509 4.24 -10.64 13.24
CA VAL A 509 4.59 -10.25 14.61
C VAL A 509 5.24 -8.86 14.66
N PRO A 510 4.57 -7.82 15.21
CA PRO A 510 5.16 -6.49 15.35
C PRO A 510 6.24 -6.45 16.43
N GLN A 511 7.08 -5.43 16.39
CA GLN A 511 8.19 -5.18 17.31
C GLN A 511 7.73 -5.18 18.78
N ARG A 512 6.58 -4.59 19.06
CA ARG A 512 5.99 -4.58 20.41
C ARG A 512 5.77 -5.99 20.97
N MET A 513 5.27 -6.90 20.14
CA MET A 513 5.03 -8.30 20.50
C MET A 513 6.33 -9.08 20.63
N ARG A 514 7.34 -8.82 19.78
CA ARG A 514 8.69 -9.40 19.90
C ARG A 514 9.34 -9.06 21.23
N ARG A 515 9.24 -7.80 21.67
CA ARG A 515 9.72 -7.36 22.99
C ARG A 515 8.97 -8.04 24.13
N ARG A 516 7.65 -8.18 24.00
CA ARG A 516 6.85 -8.93 24.98
C ARG A 516 7.28 -10.38 25.07
N PHE A 517 7.47 -11.06 23.93
CA PHE A 517 7.94 -12.45 23.88
C PHE A 517 9.25 -12.62 24.64
N ALA A 518 10.25 -11.77 24.35
CA ALA A 518 11.53 -11.78 25.06
C ALA A 518 11.36 -11.54 26.57
N SER A 519 10.59 -10.52 26.96
CA SER A 519 10.34 -10.20 28.36
C SER A 519 9.64 -11.33 29.11
N VAL A 520 8.65 -11.99 28.50
CA VAL A 520 7.93 -13.12 29.11
C VAL A 520 8.86 -14.31 29.26
N ALA A 521 9.66 -14.63 28.24
CA ALA A 521 10.63 -15.71 28.30
C ALA A 521 11.65 -15.50 29.43
N THR A 522 12.25 -14.30 29.51
CA THR A 522 13.17 -13.95 30.60
C THR A 522 12.49 -14.06 31.97
N SER A 523 11.23 -13.66 32.11
CA SER A 523 10.47 -13.79 33.37
C SER A 523 10.21 -15.24 33.79
N MET A 524 10.37 -16.20 32.88
CA MET A 524 10.23 -17.64 33.12
C MET A 524 11.60 -18.34 33.23
N GLY A 525 12.71 -17.59 33.25
CA GLY A 525 14.06 -18.15 33.26
C GLY A 525 14.47 -18.81 31.94
N ALA A 526 13.74 -18.55 30.86
CA ALA A 526 14.01 -19.11 29.53
C ALA A 526 15.00 -18.25 28.75
N VAL A 527 15.76 -18.92 27.87
CA VAL A 527 16.66 -18.27 26.91
C VAL A 527 15.90 -18.08 25.60
N VAL A 528 16.08 -16.91 24.98
CA VAL A 528 15.54 -16.60 23.65
C VAL A 528 16.68 -16.62 22.63
N GLU A 529 16.51 -17.46 21.63
CA GLU A 529 17.35 -17.53 20.44
C GLU A 529 16.66 -16.79 19.28
N THR A 530 17.44 -16.03 18.50
CA THR A 530 16.94 -15.39 17.29
C THR A 530 17.62 -16.02 16.08
N ARG A 531 16.84 -16.58 15.15
CA ARG A 531 17.36 -17.22 13.92
C ARG A 531 16.97 -16.44 12.68
N SER A 532 17.84 -16.45 11.67
CA SER A 532 17.59 -15.84 10.37
C SER A 532 18.47 -16.46 9.29
N THR A 533 17.93 -16.65 8.08
CA THR A 533 18.75 -16.99 6.91
C THR A 533 19.72 -15.83 6.62
N PRO A 534 20.97 -16.11 6.18
CA PRO A 534 21.94 -15.07 5.85
C PRO A 534 21.40 -14.04 4.84
N GLY A 535 21.69 -12.76 5.08
CA GLY A 535 21.24 -11.63 4.26
C GLY A 535 20.42 -10.62 5.06
N SER A 536 20.56 -9.34 4.71
CA SER A 536 19.92 -8.26 5.49
C SER A 536 18.41 -8.14 5.28
N TRP A 537 17.89 -8.74 4.21
CA TRP A 537 16.46 -8.87 3.98
C TRP A 537 16.00 -10.27 4.31
N ALA A 538 15.94 -10.55 5.60
CA ALA A 538 15.46 -11.79 6.16
C ALA A 538 14.67 -11.46 7.43
N ILE A 539 13.50 -12.09 7.60
CA ILE A 539 12.67 -11.84 8.78
C ILE A 539 13.19 -12.69 9.94
N PRO A 540 13.68 -12.08 11.02
CA PRO A 540 14.21 -12.83 12.15
C PRO A 540 13.06 -13.52 12.89
N SER A 541 13.30 -14.78 13.26
CA SER A 541 12.38 -15.64 13.99
C SER A 541 12.86 -15.79 15.43
N LEU A 542 11.94 -15.80 16.39
CA LEU A 542 12.24 -15.88 17.83
C LEU A 542 11.83 -17.23 18.38
N ILE A 543 12.76 -17.90 19.05
CA ILE A 543 12.56 -19.20 19.68
C ILE A 543 12.88 -19.06 21.17
N ALA A 544 12.00 -19.53 22.04
CA ALA A 544 12.24 -19.58 23.47
C ALA A 544 12.32 -21.04 23.93
N TYR A 545 13.36 -21.39 24.68
CA TYR A 545 13.50 -22.69 25.33
C TYR A 545 12.83 -22.65 26.70
N VAL A 546 11.60 -23.13 26.76
CA VAL A 546 10.70 -22.97 27.91
C VAL A 546 10.36 -24.34 28.50
N PRO A 547 10.37 -24.50 29.84
CA PRO A 547 10.04 -25.76 30.48
C PRO A 547 8.54 -26.10 30.38
N ASP A 548 7.69 -25.09 30.24
CA ASP A 548 6.23 -25.24 30.12
C ASP A 548 5.70 -24.31 29.02
N ALA A 549 5.46 -24.90 27.84
CA ALA A 549 4.95 -24.21 26.66
C ALA A 549 3.51 -23.70 26.86
N ALA A 550 2.68 -24.42 27.64
CA ALA A 550 1.29 -24.03 27.88
C ALA A 550 1.20 -22.80 28.80
N ALA A 551 2.00 -22.77 29.87
CA ALA A 551 2.12 -21.60 30.72
C ALA A 551 2.69 -20.38 29.97
N PHE A 552 3.69 -20.60 29.10
CA PHE A 552 4.25 -19.55 28.26
C PHE A 552 3.20 -18.98 27.28
N ALA A 553 2.43 -19.84 26.63
CA ALA A 553 1.36 -19.43 25.72
C ALA A 553 0.25 -18.64 26.42
N SER A 554 -0.14 -19.06 27.63
CA SER A 554 -1.12 -18.34 28.44
C SER A 554 -0.63 -16.93 28.81
N ARG A 555 0.63 -16.75 29.20
CA ARG A 555 1.21 -15.42 29.48
C ARG A 555 1.32 -14.53 28.24
N MET A 556 1.60 -15.13 27.08
CA MET A 556 1.64 -14.42 25.81
C MET A 556 0.26 -14.07 25.26
N ASN A 557 -0.79 -14.71 25.77
CA ASN A 557 -2.15 -14.69 25.23
C ASN A 557 -2.17 -15.05 23.73
N LEU A 558 -1.45 -16.11 23.36
CA LEU A 558 -1.36 -16.61 21.99
C LEU A 558 -1.75 -18.08 21.93
N THR A 559 -2.24 -18.51 20.77
CA THR A 559 -2.59 -19.91 20.52
C THR A 559 -1.32 -20.75 20.41
N LEU A 560 -1.27 -21.89 21.10
CA LEU A 560 -0.21 -22.88 20.97
C LEU A 560 -0.63 -23.94 19.93
N LYS A 561 0.19 -24.13 18.89
CA LYS A 561 0.00 -25.12 17.82
C LYS A 561 1.18 -26.11 17.84
N PRO A 562 1.00 -27.40 17.53
CA PRO A 562 2.12 -28.32 17.39
C PRO A 562 2.98 -27.94 16.17
N ALA A 563 4.25 -28.33 16.16
CA ALA A 563 5.16 -28.24 15.00
C ALA A 563 4.79 -29.19 13.85
N LEU A 564 3.55 -29.10 13.40
CA LEU A 564 2.98 -29.95 12.37
C LEU A 564 2.82 -29.18 11.05
N THR A 565 3.19 -29.82 9.95
CA THR A 565 2.96 -29.32 8.60
C THR A 565 2.45 -30.43 7.68
N GLN A 566 2.14 -30.07 6.45
CA GLN A 566 1.87 -31.03 5.38
C GLN A 566 3.06 -31.07 4.43
N VAL A 567 3.49 -32.25 4.02
CA VAL A 567 4.57 -32.45 3.04
C VAL A 567 4.11 -33.40 1.94
N PRO A 568 4.66 -33.33 0.71
CA PRO A 568 4.39 -34.32 -0.31
C PRO A 568 4.77 -35.74 0.18
N ALA A 569 3.98 -36.75 -0.18
CA ALA A 569 4.24 -38.13 0.23
C ALA A 569 5.64 -38.59 -0.20
N SER A 570 6.36 -39.24 0.71
CA SER A 570 7.71 -39.77 0.52
C SER A 570 7.73 -40.70 -0.71
N ASN A 571 8.59 -40.41 -1.69
CA ASN A 571 8.70 -41.10 -3.00
C ASN A 571 7.72 -40.69 -4.09
N THR A 572 6.87 -39.68 -3.87
CA THR A 572 6.03 -39.14 -4.95
C THR A 572 6.65 -37.87 -5.52
N LYS A 573 6.69 -37.79 -6.85
CA LYS A 573 7.07 -36.54 -7.51
C LYS A 573 5.93 -35.54 -7.35
N LEU A 574 6.27 -34.28 -7.11
CA LEU A 574 5.29 -33.22 -6.85
C LEU A 574 4.18 -33.14 -7.92
N HIS A 575 2.92 -33.00 -7.50
CA HIS A 575 1.82 -32.78 -8.42
C HIS A 575 0.78 -31.86 -7.77
N PHE A 576 0.19 -30.96 -8.56
CA PHE A 576 -0.82 -30.02 -8.09
C PHE A 576 -2.21 -30.47 -8.48
N LYS A 577 -3.22 -30.09 -7.69
CA LYS A 577 -4.62 -30.27 -8.10
C LYS A 577 -4.89 -29.41 -9.35
N PRO A 578 -5.61 -29.93 -10.36
CA PRO A 578 -5.89 -29.18 -11.57
C PRO A 578 -6.79 -27.97 -11.27
N THR A 579 -6.71 -26.94 -12.12
CA THR A 579 -7.61 -25.80 -12.01
C THR A 579 -9.07 -26.19 -12.27
N LEU A 580 -10.00 -25.50 -11.62
CA LEU A 580 -11.44 -25.61 -11.88
C LEU A 580 -11.89 -24.79 -13.11
N PHE A 581 -11.00 -23.99 -13.70
CA PHE A 581 -11.31 -23.11 -14.82
C PHE A 581 -10.93 -23.72 -16.17
N THR A 582 -11.68 -23.40 -17.21
CA THR A 582 -11.37 -23.84 -18.58
C THR A 582 -10.51 -22.79 -19.32
N ASP A 583 -9.79 -23.25 -20.34
CA ASP A 583 -9.07 -22.39 -21.28
C ASP A 583 -9.95 -21.82 -22.40
N GLU A 584 -11.21 -22.28 -22.49
CA GLU A 584 -12.20 -21.78 -23.44
C GLU A 584 -12.42 -20.27 -23.32
N LYS A 585 -12.44 -19.57 -24.46
CA LYS A 585 -12.66 -18.11 -24.55
C LYS A 585 -11.60 -17.26 -23.84
N ARG A 586 -10.40 -17.82 -23.61
CA ARG A 586 -9.22 -17.10 -23.14
C ARG A 586 -8.22 -16.91 -24.27
N SER A 587 -7.47 -15.81 -24.20
CA SER A 587 -6.38 -15.51 -25.13
C SER A 587 -5.04 -15.58 -24.41
N VAL A 588 -3.97 -15.92 -25.13
CA VAL A 588 -2.62 -15.85 -24.59
C VAL A 588 -2.26 -14.39 -24.34
N GLY A 589 -2.07 -14.02 -23.07
CA GLY A 589 -1.66 -12.68 -22.66
C GLY A 589 -0.14 -12.53 -22.55
N SER A 590 0.54 -13.60 -22.14
CA SER A 590 2.01 -13.65 -22.10
C SER A 590 2.53 -15.09 -22.18
N THR A 591 3.79 -15.22 -22.56
CA THR A 591 4.54 -16.48 -22.69
C THR A 591 5.77 -16.44 -21.82
N TRP A 592 6.11 -17.56 -21.20
CA TRP A 592 7.34 -17.70 -20.44
C TRP A 592 8.53 -17.69 -21.40
N ASN A 593 9.49 -16.80 -21.16
CA ASN A 593 10.74 -16.76 -21.90
C ASN A 593 11.83 -17.45 -21.08
N TRP A 594 12.37 -18.54 -21.61
CA TRP A 594 13.36 -19.37 -20.93
C TRP A 594 14.71 -18.66 -20.72
N ASP A 595 15.12 -17.78 -21.65
CA ASP A 595 16.37 -17.02 -21.54
C ASP A 595 16.28 -15.92 -20.48
N ARG A 596 15.16 -15.18 -20.48
CA ARG A 596 14.88 -14.08 -19.54
C ARG A 596 14.32 -14.57 -18.22
N LYS A 597 13.98 -15.86 -18.10
CA LYS A 597 13.38 -16.51 -16.92
C LYS A 597 12.20 -15.69 -16.35
N SER A 598 11.36 -15.18 -17.24
CA SER A 598 10.23 -14.27 -16.94
C SER A 598 9.16 -14.31 -18.04
N PHE A 599 7.95 -13.82 -17.75
CA PHE A 599 6.87 -13.71 -18.74
C PHE A 599 7.03 -12.46 -19.63
N ILE A 600 6.80 -12.63 -20.94
CA ILE A 600 6.81 -11.54 -21.93
C ILE A 600 5.53 -11.55 -22.78
N LYS A 601 5.06 -10.37 -23.20
CA LYS A 601 3.83 -10.24 -24.02
C LYS A 601 3.97 -10.72 -25.45
N ILE A 602 5.16 -10.55 -26.05
CA ILE A 602 5.43 -10.86 -27.45
C ILE A 602 6.59 -11.82 -27.50
N GLY A 603 6.34 -13.01 -28.01
CA GLY A 603 7.36 -14.03 -28.25
C GLY A 603 6.78 -15.43 -28.20
N GLN A 604 7.21 -16.29 -29.13
CA GLN A 604 7.10 -17.73 -28.96
C GLN A 604 8.42 -18.21 -28.36
N SER A 605 8.35 -18.74 -27.15
CA SER A 605 9.50 -19.33 -26.48
C SER A 605 9.07 -20.71 -25.98
N SER A 606 9.77 -21.73 -26.47
CA SER A 606 9.63 -23.12 -26.06
C SER A 606 11.02 -23.68 -25.84
N PHE A 607 11.17 -24.56 -24.85
CA PHE A 607 12.42 -25.25 -24.58
C PHE A 607 12.13 -26.73 -24.40
N ASN A 608 12.86 -27.59 -25.12
CA ASN A 608 12.59 -29.03 -25.18
C ASN A 608 11.12 -29.39 -25.44
N GLY A 609 10.48 -28.67 -26.37
CA GLY A 609 9.06 -28.85 -26.70
C GLY A 609 8.07 -28.31 -25.66
N VAL A 610 8.56 -27.82 -24.49
CA VAL A 610 7.72 -27.29 -23.40
C VAL A 610 7.44 -25.80 -23.60
N LYS A 611 6.16 -25.44 -23.51
CA LYS A 611 5.67 -24.06 -23.58
C LYS A 611 4.80 -23.76 -22.37
N LEU A 612 5.02 -22.60 -21.74
CA LEU A 612 4.22 -22.08 -20.64
C LEU A 612 3.58 -20.74 -21.05
N GLU A 613 2.26 -20.69 -21.00
CA GLU A 613 1.45 -19.54 -21.42
C GLU A 613 0.54 -19.06 -20.29
N ARG A 614 0.46 -17.74 -20.08
CA ARG A 614 -0.58 -17.12 -19.25
C ARG A 614 -1.78 -16.82 -20.14
N LEU A 615 -2.93 -17.38 -19.78
CA LEU A 615 -4.20 -17.19 -20.45
C LEU A 615 -5.04 -16.15 -19.72
N GLU A 616 -5.33 -15.05 -20.42
CA GLU A 616 -6.13 -13.93 -19.93
C GLU A 616 -7.55 -14.02 -20.48
N THR A 617 -8.50 -13.43 -19.76
CA THR A 617 -9.85 -13.22 -20.25
C THR A 617 -10.17 -11.72 -20.30
N ALA A 618 -10.99 -11.32 -21.27
CA ALA A 618 -11.57 -10.00 -21.28
C ALA A 618 -12.61 -9.80 -20.15
N LYS A 619 -13.09 -10.87 -19.50
CA LYS A 619 -14.07 -10.75 -18.41
C LYS A 619 -13.38 -10.34 -17.11
N PRO A 620 -13.75 -9.20 -16.48
CA PRO A 620 -13.19 -8.81 -15.17
C PRO A 620 -13.49 -9.84 -14.08
N SER A 621 -14.54 -10.64 -14.29
CA SER A 621 -15.03 -11.62 -13.32
C SER A 621 -14.21 -12.91 -13.25
N ALA A 622 -13.20 -13.13 -14.09
CA ALA A 622 -12.42 -14.37 -14.07
C ALA A 622 -10.91 -14.13 -13.93
N SER A 623 -10.28 -14.90 -13.05
CA SER A 623 -8.83 -14.89 -12.82
C SER A 623 -8.08 -15.42 -14.04
N ASP A 624 -6.82 -15.03 -14.20
CA ASP A 624 -5.91 -15.62 -15.19
C ASP A 624 -5.63 -17.08 -14.85
N ILE A 625 -5.29 -17.89 -15.85
CA ILE A 625 -4.81 -19.28 -15.67
C ILE A 625 -3.57 -19.51 -16.52
N TYR A 626 -2.89 -20.62 -16.27
CA TYR A 626 -1.63 -20.97 -16.91
C TYR A 626 -1.76 -22.31 -17.62
N ARG A 627 -1.31 -22.33 -18.88
CA ARG A 627 -1.33 -23.50 -19.73
C ARG A 627 0.09 -23.99 -19.98
N ILE A 628 0.32 -25.28 -19.74
CA ILE A 628 1.59 -25.95 -20.02
C ILE A 628 1.35 -26.97 -21.12
N SER A 629 2.05 -26.81 -22.23
CA SER A 629 1.96 -27.68 -23.40
C SER A 629 3.31 -28.32 -23.71
N ILE A 630 3.28 -29.57 -24.20
CA ILE A 630 4.44 -30.28 -24.75
C ILE A 630 4.11 -30.67 -26.18
N ASP A 631 4.91 -30.23 -27.15
CA ASP A 631 4.70 -30.48 -28.58
C ASP A 631 3.26 -30.11 -28.99
N GLU A 632 2.83 -28.92 -28.59
CA GLU A 632 1.48 -28.36 -28.78
C GLU A 632 0.31 -29.12 -28.10
N LYS A 633 0.58 -30.22 -27.38
CA LYS A 633 -0.44 -30.91 -26.58
C LYS A 633 -0.49 -30.35 -25.17
N VAL A 634 -1.66 -29.88 -24.76
CA VAL A 634 -1.91 -29.40 -23.39
C VAL A 634 -1.70 -30.56 -22.40
N LYS A 635 -0.82 -30.34 -21.43
CA LYS A 635 -0.55 -31.30 -20.34
C LYS A 635 -1.19 -30.86 -19.04
N TYR A 636 -1.11 -29.57 -18.72
CA TYR A 636 -1.63 -29.02 -17.48
C TYR A 636 -2.32 -27.68 -17.70
N LEU A 637 -3.39 -27.48 -16.95
CA LEU A 637 -4.02 -26.20 -16.69
C LEU A 637 -4.00 -25.96 -15.18
N LEU A 638 -3.39 -24.86 -14.76
CA LEU A 638 -3.22 -24.49 -13.35
C LEU A 638 -3.58 -23.01 -13.18
N ASP A 639 -4.03 -22.62 -12.00
CA ASP A 639 -4.38 -21.25 -11.65
C ASP A 639 -3.28 -20.50 -10.89
N GLY A 640 -2.31 -21.21 -10.30
CA GLY A 640 -1.17 -20.62 -9.61
C GLY A 640 0.04 -20.37 -10.51
N ARG A 641 0.67 -19.19 -10.37
CA ARG A 641 1.84 -18.80 -11.16
C ARG A 641 3.04 -19.66 -10.81
N SER A 642 3.34 -19.79 -9.51
CA SER A 642 4.53 -20.49 -9.03
C SER A 642 4.45 -21.98 -9.30
N ALA A 643 3.28 -22.60 -9.04
CA ALA A 643 3.04 -23.99 -9.40
C ALA A 643 3.25 -24.26 -10.89
N SER A 644 2.79 -23.35 -11.75
CA SER A 644 2.91 -23.50 -13.21
C SER A 644 4.35 -23.37 -13.72
N ILE A 645 5.12 -22.42 -13.18
CA ILE A 645 6.54 -22.27 -13.49
C ILE A 645 7.31 -23.53 -13.06
N LEU A 646 7.06 -24.01 -11.84
CA LEU A 646 7.73 -25.20 -11.31
C LEU A 646 7.46 -26.45 -12.16
N MET A 647 6.19 -26.68 -12.51
CA MET A 647 5.82 -27.81 -13.37
C MET A 647 6.40 -27.69 -14.78
N ALA A 648 6.45 -26.48 -15.36
CA ALA A 648 7.08 -26.27 -16.66
C ALA A 648 8.58 -26.56 -16.62
N HIS A 649 9.29 -26.05 -15.61
CA HIS A 649 10.72 -26.31 -15.39
C HIS A 649 10.98 -27.82 -15.28
N ARG A 650 10.18 -28.54 -14.50
CA ARG A 650 10.30 -29.99 -14.33
C ARG A 650 10.14 -30.75 -15.64
N LEU A 651 9.13 -30.42 -16.43
CA LEU A 651 8.86 -31.09 -17.72
C LEU A 651 9.95 -30.78 -18.75
N SER A 652 10.52 -29.57 -18.70
CA SER A 652 11.58 -29.14 -19.62
C SER A 652 12.98 -29.68 -19.26
N GLY A 653 13.16 -30.12 -18.01
CA GLY A 653 14.46 -30.52 -17.46
C GLY A 653 15.38 -29.34 -17.13
N VAL A 654 14.86 -28.12 -17.09
CA VAL A 654 15.63 -26.92 -16.73
C VAL A 654 15.57 -26.72 -15.22
N PRO A 655 16.70 -26.72 -14.51
CA PRO A 655 16.74 -26.49 -13.07
C PRO A 655 16.19 -25.11 -12.68
N GLN A 656 15.46 -25.07 -11.57
CA GLN A 656 14.92 -23.85 -10.98
C GLN A 656 15.60 -23.51 -9.65
N TYR A 657 16.17 -24.51 -8.98
CA TYR A 657 16.85 -24.38 -7.70
C TYR A 657 18.23 -25.01 -7.72
N GLU A 658 19.12 -24.47 -6.89
CA GLU A 658 20.44 -25.01 -6.63
C GLU A 658 20.61 -25.15 -5.12
N PHE A 659 20.93 -26.35 -4.66
CA PHE A 659 21.37 -26.59 -3.30
C PHE A 659 22.87 -26.35 -3.20
N LYS A 660 23.26 -25.55 -2.20
CA LYS A 660 24.65 -25.26 -1.83
C LYS A 660 24.93 -25.85 -0.45
N SER A 661 25.67 -26.96 -0.42
CA SER A 661 25.97 -27.70 0.81
C SER A 661 26.79 -26.91 1.83
N ILE A 662 27.79 -26.16 1.35
CA ILE A 662 28.63 -25.29 2.21
C ILE A 662 27.80 -24.18 2.85
N ASP A 663 26.94 -23.54 2.07
CA ASP A 663 26.10 -22.43 2.55
C ASP A 663 24.87 -22.92 3.34
N LYS A 664 24.62 -24.24 3.40
CA LYS A 664 23.38 -24.85 3.89
C LYS A 664 22.14 -24.12 3.36
N SER A 665 22.09 -23.92 2.05
CA SER A 665 21.05 -23.09 1.41
C SER A 665 20.54 -23.66 0.10
N ILE A 666 19.28 -23.36 -0.20
CA ILE A 666 18.68 -23.56 -1.52
C ILE A 666 18.45 -22.18 -2.17
N LYS A 667 19.05 -21.97 -3.35
CA LYS A 667 18.99 -20.71 -4.11
C LYS A 667 18.06 -20.87 -5.30
N ARG A 668 17.21 -19.88 -5.56
CA ARG A 668 16.38 -19.88 -6.76
C ARG A 668 17.16 -19.30 -7.95
N LEU A 669 17.21 -20.04 -9.06
CA LEU A 669 17.97 -19.71 -10.27
C LEU A 669 17.19 -18.88 -11.30
N SER A 670 15.89 -18.69 -11.09
CA SER A 670 14.98 -17.94 -11.95
C SER A 670 14.49 -16.66 -11.28
N ALA A 671 14.01 -15.70 -12.10
CA ALA A 671 13.47 -14.44 -11.59
C ALA A 671 12.02 -14.57 -11.07
N SER A 672 11.39 -15.73 -11.21
CA SER A 672 10.02 -15.97 -10.77
C SER A 672 9.77 -17.45 -10.49
N GLY A 673 8.68 -17.73 -9.78
CA GLY A 673 8.36 -19.04 -9.24
C GLY A 673 8.89 -19.21 -7.80
N ALA A 674 8.24 -20.07 -7.04
CA ALA A 674 8.50 -20.24 -5.62
C ALA A 674 8.34 -21.72 -5.26
N LEU A 675 8.94 -22.11 -4.13
CA LEU A 675 8.64 -23.42 -3.58
C LEU A 675 7.15 -23.46 -3.23
N PRO A 676 6.48 -24.61 -3.39
CA PRO A 676 5.14 -24.78 -2.86
C PRO A 676 5.09 -24.42 -1.38
N PHE A 677 4.02 -23.74 -0.96
CA PHE A 677 3.90 -23.25 0.41
C PHE A 677 4.14 -24.34 1.47
N GLN A 678 3.67 -25.56 1.23
CA GLN A 678 3.90 -26.72 2.09
C GLN A 678 5.39 -27.03 2.30
N ILE A 679 6.19 -26.98 1.22
CA ILE A 679 7.64 -27.22 1.24
C ILE A 679 8.36 -26.04 1.90
N ALA A 680 7.98 -24.80 1.57
CA ALA A 680 8.54 -23.61 2.18
C ALA A 680 8.27 -23.56 3.69
N ARG A 681 7.05 -23.91 4.13
CA ARG A 681 6.66 -24.03 5.54
C ARG A 681 7.43 -25.14 6.24
N PHE A 682 7.60 -26.31 5.60
CA PHE A 682 8.44 -27.39 6.14
C PHE A 682 9.86 -26.89 6.44
N LEU A 683 10.53 -26.28 5.46
CA LEU A 683 11.88 -25.71 5.65
C LEU A 683 11.91 -24.64 6.75
N ARG A 684 10.91 -23.76 6.79
CA ARG A 684 10.82 -22.70 7.81
C ARG A 684 10.72 -23.27 9.21
N LEU A 685 9.81 -24.22 9.44
CA LEU A 685 9.63 -24.83 10.76
C LEU A 685 10.85 -25.67 11.13
N ARG A 686 11.39 -26.44 10.18
CA ARG A 686 12.56 -27.29 10.41
C ARG A 686 13.76 -26.49 10.89
N ASN A 687 14.00 -25.32 10.30
CA ASN A 687 15.18 -24.50 10.60
C ASN A 687 14.90 -23.38 11.60
N GLY A 688 13.63 -23.06 11.84
CA GLY A 688 13.21 -21.96 12.70
C GLY A 688 13.52 -20.59 12.09
N CYS A 689 13.62 -20.48 10.76
CA CYS A 689 13.86 -19.23 10.05
C CYS A 689 13.25 -19.24 8.64
N GLY A 690 12.83 -18.07 8.15
CA GLY A 690 12.28 -17.91 6.81
C GLY A 690 13.35 -17.68 5.73
N PRO A 691 12.95 -17.51 4.46
CA PRO A 691 13.84 -17.10 3.36
C PRO A 691 14.53 -15.75 3.59
N SER A 692 15.53 -15.47 2.75
CA SER A 692 16.14 -14.16 2.61
C SER A 692 16.30 -13.69 1.16
N LEU A 693 16.44 -12.38 1.02
CA LEU A 693 16.92 -11.72 -0.18
C LEU A 693 18.34 -11.19 0.03
N ILE A 694 19.25 -11.58 -0.85
CA ILE A 694 20.60 -11.01 -0.93
C ILE A 694 20.66 -10.06 -2.11
N PHE A 695 20.98 -8.79 -1.85
CA PHE A 695 21.18 -7.78 -2.88
C PHE A 695 22.66 -7.71 -3.26
N GLY A 696 22.95 -7.96 -4.54
CA GLY A 696 24.29 -7.92 -5.11
C GLY A 696 24.57 -6.66 -5.92
N LEU A 697 25.78 -6.58 -6.49
CA LEU A 697 26.16 -5.49 -7.40
C LEU A 697 25.37 -5.58 -8.73
N GLY A 698 25.24 -4.45 -9.43
CA GLY A 698 24.69 -4.43 -10.79
C GLY A 698 23.18 -4.72 -10.90
N ASN A 699 22.39 -4.32 -9.91
CA ASN A 699 20.94 -4.59 -9.85
C ASN A 699 20.58 -6.09 -9.85
N THR A 700 21.43 -6.93 -9.26
CA THR A 700 21.16 -8.37 -9.07
C THR A 700 20.66 -8.64 -7.66
N TRP A 701 19.79 -9.63 -7.51
CA TRP A 701 19.37 -10.15 -6.21
C TRP A 701 19.16 -11.65 -6.27
N THR A 702 19.28 -12.31 -5.12
CA THR A 702 19.10 -13.75 -4.98
C THR A 702 18.07 -14.04 -3.90
N TYR A 703 17.09 -14.88 -4.23
CA TYR A 703 16.17 -15.48 -3.26
C TYR A 703 16.74 -16.80 -2.76
N GLN A 704 16.83 -16.97 -1.45
CA GLN A 704 17.36 -18.19 -0.84
C GLN A 704 16.63 -18.59 0.43
N MET A 705 16.71 -19.88 0.77
CA MET A 705 16.22 -20.44 2.03
C MET A 705 17.30 -21.27 2.68
N HIS A 706 17.33 -21.30 4.01
CA HIS A 706 18.16 -22.25 4.74
C HIS A 706 17.66 -23.68 4.47
N CYS A 707 18.59 -24.60 4.20
CA CYS A 707 18.32 -25.99 3.89
C CYS A 707 19.52 -26.82 4.32
N GLY A 708 19.36 -27.73 5.28
CA GLY A 708 20.42 -28.68 5.62
C GLY A 708 20.61 -29.76 4.55
N PRO A 709 21.72 -30.50 4.55
CA PRO A 709 21.93 -31.64 3.65
C PRO A 709 20.83 -32.70 3.73
N GLU A 710 20.36 -33.03 4.94
CA GLU A 710 19.26 -33.99 5.15
C GLU A 710 17.93 -33.49 4.52
N ASP A 711 17.63 -32.21 4.71
CA ASP A 711 16.43 -31.60 4.14
C ASP A 711 16.53 -31.54 2.60
N ALA A 712 17.73 -31.29 2.07
CA ALA A 712 17.99 -31.27 0.63
C ALA A 712 17.76 -32.66 0.01
N ASP A 713 18.17 -33.74 0.69
CA ASP A 713 17.91 -35.11 0.23
C ASP A 713 16.40 -35.35 0.08
N VAL A 714 15.61 -34.97 1.10
CA VAL A 714 14.14 -35.11 1.07
C VAL A 714 13.52 -34.26 -0.05
N ILE A 715 13.92 -32.99 -0.16
CA ILE A 715 13.38 -32.06 -1.14
C ILE A 715 13.74 -32.46 -2.57
N SER A 716 14.93 -33.05 -2.77
CA SER A 716 15.39 -33.55 -4.07
C SER A 716 14.44 -34.61 -4.65
N VAL A 717 13.84 -35.43 -3.79
CA VAL A 717 12.86 -36.46 -4.20
C VAL A 717 11.59 -35.81 -4.74
N TRP A 718 11.12 -34.74 -4.08
CA TRP A 718 9.89 -34.04 -4.48
C TRP A 718 10.08 -33.20 -5.74
N LEU A 719 11.17 -32.43 -5.80
CA LEU A 719 11.49 -31.51 -6.88
C LEU A 719 12.07 -32.23 -8.11
N GLY A 720 12.80 -33.32 -7.91
CA GLY A 720 13.47 -34.06 -8.97
C GLY A 720 14.49 -33.19 -9.70
N ASN A 721 14.45 -33.22 -11.03
CA ASN A 721 15.39 -32.50 -11.90
C ASN A 721 15.26 -30.96 -11.86
N THR A 722 14.30 -30.39 -11.12
CA THR A 722 14.25 -28.93 -10.93
C THR A 722 15.24 -28.43 -9.90
N MET A 723 15.91 -29.33 -9.17
CA MET A 723 16.96 -28.98 -8.21
C MET A 723 18.30 -29.57 -8.65
N ILE A 724 19.33 -28.73 -8.66
CA ILE A 724 20.73 -29.18 -8.77
C ILE A 724 21.31 -29.33 -7.36
N ASP A 725 22.09 -30.38 -7.14
CA ASP A 725 22.85 -30.60 -5.91
C ASP A 725 24.36 -30.46 -6.20
N ASP A 726 25.03 -29.54 -5.50
CA ASP A 726 26.46 -29.32 -5.65
C ASP A 726 27.31 -30.49 -5.11
N ARG A 727 26.77 -31.31 -4.21
CA ARG A 727 27.45 -32.52 -3.70
C ARG A 727 27.60 -33.59 -4.77
N VAL A 728 26.61 -33.70 -5.66
CA VAL A 728 26.57 -34.73 -6.72
C VAL A 728 27.42 -34.32 -7.93
N ASN A 729 27.57 -33.02 -8.16
CA ASN A 729 28.36 -32.48 -9.28
C ASN A 729 29.82 -32.15 -8.90
N GLY A 730 30.27 -32.55 -7.71
CA GLY A 730 31.56 -32.19 -7.11
C GLY A 730 32.80 -32.95 -7.61
N SER A 731 32.72 -33.75 -8.67
CA SER A 731 33.89 -34.33 -9.35
C SER A 731 34.07 -33.71 -10.73
N ASP A 732 34.55 -32.46 -10.74
CA ASP A 732 35.40 -31.79 -11.74
C ASP A 732 35.10 -30.28 -11.79
N GLU A 733 35.96 -29.46 -11.18
CA GLU A 733 36.01 -28.01 -11.38
C GLU A 733 36.56 -27.65 -12.78
N PRO A 734 36.27 -26.47 -13.36
CA PRO A 734 35.06 -25.66 -13.23
C PRO A 734 34.44 -25.27 -14.58
N ASP A 735 33.14 -24.98 -14.54
CA ASP A 735 32.27 -24.43 -15.60
C ASP A 735 32.69 -23.05 -16.19
N PHE A 736 33.90 -22.57 -15.90
CA PHE A 736 34.50 -21.40 -16.52
C PHE A 736 34.62 -21.56 -18.04
N LEU A 737 34.96 -22.76 -18.53
CA LEU A 737 35.03 -23.05 -19.97
C LEU A 737 33.66 -23.12 -20.65
N ARG A 738 32.60 -23.58 -19.95
CA ARG A 738 31.22 -23.52 -20.50
C ARG A 738 30.70 -22.09 -20.61
N SER A 739 31.08 -21.20 -19.68
CA SER A 739 30.77 -19.76 -19.78
C SER A 739 31.46 -19.10 -20.98
N ILE A 740 32.66 -19.56 -21.35
CA ILE A 740 33.42 -19.09 -22.52
C ILE A 740 32.83 -19.66 -23.82
N VAL A 741 32.39 -20.91 -23.83
CA VAL A 741 31.71 -21.52 -25.00
C VAL A 741 30.35 -20.85 -25.26
N MET A 742 29.59 -20.53 -24.22
CA MET A 742 28.35 -19.74 -24.33
C MET A 742 28.60 -18.28 -24.78
N SER A 743 29.77 -17.72 -24.47
CA SER A 743 30.17 -16.39 -24.94
C SER A 743 30.58 -16.37 -26.42
N ARG A 744 31.05 -17.49 -26.96
CA ARG A 744 31.45 -17.65 -28.38
C ARG A 744 30.27 -17.91 -29.34
N ALA A 745 29.09 -18.27 -28.82
CA ALA A 745 27.86 -18.39 -29.61
C ALA A 745 27.21 -17.02 -29.97
N ARG A 746 27.73 -15.90 -29.45
CA ARG A 746 27.30 -14.56 -29.83
C ARG A 746 28.01 -14.14 -31.12
N GLY A 747 27.27 -14.16 -32.22
CA GLY A 747 27.71 -13.65 -33.53
C GLY A 747 28.26 -12.22 -33.49
N ARG A 748 29.01 -11.88 -34.54
CA ARG A 748 29.81 -10.66 -34.80
C ARG A 748 29.14 -9.33 -34.36
N ALA A 749 29.19 -9.02 -33.07
CA ALA A 749 29.05 -7.66 -32.53
C ALA A 749 29.86 -7.45 -31.24
N GLY A 750 30.36 -8.52 -30.61
CA GLY A 750 31.18 -8.44 -29.38
C GLY A 750 32.69 -8.30 -29.58
N PHE A 751 33.19 -8.34 -30.83
CA PHE A 751 34.63 -8.45 -31.10
C PHE A 751 35.43 -7.14 -30.86
N HIS A 752 34.76 -5.99 -30.71
CA HIS A 752 35.44 -4.70 -30.48
C HIS A 752 35.61 -4.32 -29.00
N VAL A 753 34.81 -4.87 -28.08
CA VAL A 753 34.91 -4.52 -26.65
C VAL A 753 35.96 -5.36 -25.92
N ALA A 754 36.18 -6.61 -26.34
CA ALA A 754 37.18 -7.48 -25.73
C ALA A 754 38.63 -7.10 -26.07
N ASN A 755 38.88 -6.54 -27.26
CA ASN A 755 40.23 -6.15 -27.70
C ASN A 755 40.73 -4.82 -27.11
N GLN A 756 39.84 -3.96 -26.58
CA GLN A 756 40.25 -2.76 -25.86
C GLN A 756 40.70 -3.08 -24.43
N ARG A 757 40.05 -4.03 -23.75
CA ARG A 757 40.42 -4.41 -22.37
C ARG A 757 41.72 -5.21 -22.25
N TRP A 758 42.20 -5.84 -23.32
CA TRP A 758 43.44 -6.62 -23.27
C TRP A 758 44.70 -5.77 -23.45
N LYS A 759 44.58 -4.51 -23.90
CA LYS A 759 45.73 -3.59 -24.07
C LYS A 759 46.02 -2.74 -22.82
N ASP A 760 45.08 -2.62 -21.90
CA ASP A 760 45.24 -1.74 -20.73
C ASP A 760 45.74 -2.46 -19.46
N THR A 761 45.78 -3.79 -19.42
CA THR A 761 46.29 -4.57 -18.26
C THR A 761 47.78 -4.94 -18.33
N THR A 762 48.57 -4.28 -19.18
CA THR A 762 50.04 -4.42 -19.20
C THR A 762 50.81 -3.17 -18.74
N LYS A 763 50.15 -2.22 -18.05
CA LYS A 763 50.83 -1.18 -17.28
C LYS A 763 50.09 -0.91 -15.97
N CYS A 764 50.85 -0.99 -14.87
CA CYS A 764 50.53 -0.81 -13.45
C CYS A 764 50.01 -2.05 -12.74
#